data_AF-A0A108U5M5-F1
#
_entry.id   AF-A0A108U5M5-F1
#
_cell.length_a   1.000
_cell.length_b   1.000
_cell.length_c   1.000
_cell.angle_alpha   90.00
_cell.angle_beta   90.00
_cell.angle_gamma   90.00
#
_symmetry.space_group_name_H-M   'P 1'
#
loop_
_entity.id
_entity.type
_entity.pdbx_description
1 polymer ?
#
loop_
_entity_poly.entity_id
_entity_poly.type
_entity_poly.pdbx_seq_one_letter_code
_entity_poly.pdbx_strand_id
1 'polypeptide(L)'
;MTMRATLPSAGPTPALRDYRDALRGADIVVCGCGPSLLELPRPRELLTIGVNDVGRLFDPTYLVVLNPRQQFKGDRYAFVERSNARVLFTQLELGAVRPPVVRFRLGQYGGVDAEADGALHYSQNSPYVAVRLAALMGARRIGLIGVDFTDDHFFAITGRHSLAGRLKEIDVQYGRLAGALRRGGVELVNLSSISRLTALPRGRIDDAAWYEHAASPATTAQVRASAEPVALPAPARIAQARSPSMKVAIEKRSAGLVGDLLDTLAGSVAELGHTVVRDPRASARNPRVLSIVWNGRGYSTAGPTLYCEHGWLPRWDYQISPRGINADSHAAPFAWDGQPLDGERDAQLEHRLQAIKSTEFSGYYQYMQASGPAASNLPAQFLLVPLQIESDTNIVRHAPARLRTMQALIDHVSRLAPPWPVIFKQHPADARTGNRHLRLQLRRKQDLLWPQTRGNIHEMLRSGACRGILTLNSNVAHDGLLWDVPAIVLGRNVWPSRGENPPFLTDAPRDWSRLQASVDEPQARACRRAYAQHLIAHQVSLAEAADPQRVAGLLELALRERPMPRTGSVIARPPPRAIATRATKPQPPAPPVINVVAEHKGWLFEHWKQALAATPLPGYRVAASERPLAQADAWIFLRASEAGRAPDPMRSLAQLHDLGGAELYRSGGVRADVTRCGGLMLTHPDQQRVLAEAGIDLSRRRWRMQPVGWGDGAPLSVNRDAVANVGWVGRPGKWSPDATSVSDPSGLIEFVAAVKLARRPLRVVLIGERLDAAARELKRAGIDCALWPVSRHPLARCAEWIARLDAVVVNGRTDCSPWPLFDALRAGVPVIAPRVGWTPQWLADGERGRLVDDVAAMAQAIDEVVGQRDAWRQRRQQMPPQCPEFGMRAWLDANLCLAAELAERQAEDKQRAVA
;
A
#
# COMPACT_ATOMS: atom_id res chain seq x y z
N MET A 1 -46.79 8.56 -34.35
CA MET A 1 -46.99 7.12 -34.66
C MET A 1 -45.92 6.30 -33.97
N THR A 2 -46.24 5.07 -33.56
CA THR A 2 -45.31 4.12 -32.91
C THR A 2 -44.72 3.15 -33.92
N MET A 3 -43.39 3.11 -34.06
CA MET A 3 -42.70 1.97 -34.65
C MET A 3 -42.14 1.09 -33.53
N ARG A 4 -42.69 -0.12 -33.39
CA ARG A 4 -42.10 -1.17 -32.54
C ARG A 4 -40.83 -1.67 -33.23
N ALA A 5 -39.67 -1.41 -32.64
CA ALA A 5 -38.48 -2.18 -32.95
C ALA A 5 -38.68 -3.61 -32.40
N THR A 6 -38.80 -4.60 -33.29
CA THR A 6 -38.86 -6.01 -32.92
C THR A 6 -37.52 -6.45 -32.32
N LEU A 7 -37.57 -7.17 -31.20
CA LEU A 7 -36.40 -7.83 -30.64
C LEU A 7 -35.89 -8.89 -31.64
N PRO A 8 -34.58 -8.96 -31.94
CA PRO A 8 -34.02 -10.07 -32.69
C PRO A 8 -34.28 -11.38 -31.93
N SER A 9 -34.60 -12.45 -32.67
CA SER A 9 -34.73 -13.79 -32.09
C SER A 9 -33.40 -14.25 -31.48
N ALA A 10 -33.47 -14.91 -30.33
CA ALA A 10 -32.28 -15.35 -29.60
C ALA A 10 -31.53 -16.47 -30.34
N GLY A 11 -30.47 -16.10 -31.06
CA GLY A 11 -29.43 -17.03 -31.47
C GLY A 11 -28.68 -17.61 -30.26
N PRO A 12 -27.97 -18.74 -30.40
CA PRO A 12 -27.23 -19.36 -29.31
C PRO A 12 -26.16 -18.41 -28.77
N THR A 13 -26.09 -18.27 -27.44
CA THR A 13 -25.10 -17.42 -26.77
C THR A 13 -23.68 -17.91 -27.09
N PRO A 14 -22.76 -17.04 -27.56
CA PRO A 14 -21.43 -17.47 -27.95
C PRO A 14 -20.61 -17.99 -26.77
N ALA A 15 -19.78 -19.00 -27.05
CA ALA A 15 -18.88 -19.66 -26.13
C ALA A 15 -17.40 -19.29 -26.41
N LEU A 16 -16.49 -19.63 -25.50
CA LEU A 16 -15.07 -19.26 -25.64
C LEU A 16 -14.43 -19.77 -26.94
N ARG A 17 -14.77 -20.99 -27.37
CA ARG A 17 -14.18 -21.64 -28.56
C ARG A 17 -14.44 -20.87 -29.86
N ASP A 18 -15.54 -20.13 -29.90
CA ASP A 18 -16.03 -19.33 -31.04
C ASP A 18 -15.07 -18.18 -31.41
N TYR A 19 -14.17 -17.86 -30.48
CA TYR A 19 -13.13 -16.84 -30.64
C TYR A 19 -11.76 -17.46 -30.90
N ARG A 20 -11.63 -18.79 -30.96
CA ARG A 20 -10.36 -19.47 -31.28
C ARG A 20 -9.95 -19.12 -32.71
N ASP A 21 -8.71 -18.63 -32.86
CA ASP A 21 -8.15 -18.11 -34.12
C ASP A 21 -8.97 -16.99 -34.80
N ALA A 22 -9.97 -16.42 -34.14
CA ALA A 22 -10.91 -15.51 -34.77
C ALA A 22 -10.35 -14.09 -34.99
N LEU A 23 -9.09 -13.84 -34.60
CA LEU A 23 -8.28 -12.67 -34.93
C LEU A 23 -6.89 -13.11 -35.45
N ARG A 24 -6.83 -14.23 -36.20
CA ARG A 24 -5.57 -14.85 -36.66
C ARG A 24 -4.65 -13.82 -37.33
N GLY A 25 -3.44 -13.69 -36.79
CA GLY A 25 -2.39 -12.82 -37.33
C GLY A 25 -2.42 -11.38 -36.82
N ALA A 26 -3.42 -10.99 -36.03
CA ALA A 26 -3.55 -9.62 -35.51
C ALA A 26 -2.57 -9.31 -34.38
N ASP A 27 -2.26 -8.02 -34.19
CA ASP A 27 -1.47 -7.53 -33.06
C ASP A 27 -2.42 -6.97 -31.99
N ILE A 28 -2.28 -7.42 -30.73
CA ILE A 28 -3.25 -7.17 -29.66
C ILE A 28 -2.57 -6.60 -28.41
N VAL A 29 -3.14 -5.54 -27.84
CA VAL A 29 -2.64 -4.90 -26.60
C VAL A 29 -3.51 -5.31 -25.40
N VAL A 30 -2.91 -6.02 -24.44
CA VAL A 30 -3.52 -6.42 -23.18
C VAL A 30 -3.29 -5.34 -22.13
N CYS A 31 -4.39 -4.80 -21.62
CA CYS A 31 -4.41 -3.64 -20.73
C CYS A 31 -4.77 -4.02 -19.29
N GLY A 32 -3.82 -3.86 -18.37
CA GLY A 32 -3.99 -3.98 -16.93
C GLY A 32 -4.41 -2.67 -16.24
N CYS A 33 -4.56 -2.70 -14.91
CA CYS A 33 -5.03 -1.55 -14.11
C CYS A 33 -3.92 -0.81 -13.32
N GLY A 34 -2.65 -1.12 -13.57
CA GLY A 34 -1.51 -0.43 -12.98
C GLY A 34 -1.29 0.98 -13.57
N PRO A 35 -0.50 1.85 -12.91
CA PRO A 35 -0.35 3.26 -13.33
C PRO A 35 0.19 3.47 -14.74
N SER A 36 0.96 2.54 -15.32
CA SER A 36 1.48 2.68 -16.70
C SER A 36 0.41 2.63 -17.78
N LEU A 37 -0.84 2.25 -17.48
CA LEU A 37 -1.93 2.37 -18.45
C LEU A 37 -2.14 3.83 -18.91
N LEU A 38 -1.72 4.80 -18.10
CA LEU A 38 -1.75 6.23 -18.44
C LEU A 38 -0.72 6.63 -19.53
N GLU A 39 0.20 5.72 -19.89
CA GLU A 39 1.19 5.89 -20.96
C GLU A 39 0.62 5.57 -22.35
N LEU A 40 -0.52 4.87 -22.42
CA LEU A 40 -1.15 4.37 -23.67
C LEU A 40 -1.80 5.50 -24.48
N PRO A 41 -1.23 5.91 -25.64
CA PRO A 41 -1.83 6.94 -26.48
C PRO A 41 -2.89 6.30 -27.40
N ARG A 42 -3.90 7.11 -27.79
CA ARG A 42 -4.91 6.76 -28.82
C ARG A 42 -5.49 5.32 -28.73
N PRO A 43 -5.93 4.83 -27.55
CA PRO A 43 -6.31 3.41 -27.36
C PRO A 43 -7.51 2.92 -28.19
N ARG A 44 -8.22 3.81 -28.89
CA ARG A 44 -9.32 3.48 -29.82
C ARG A 44 -8.83 2.97 -31.19
N GLU A 45 -7.56 3.19 -31.52
CA GLU A 45 -6.94 2.79 -32.79
C GLU A 45 -6.25 1.42 -32.70
N LEU A 46 -6.42 0.71 -31.57
CA LEU A 46 -5.74 -0.55 -31.25
C LEU A 46 -6.74 -1.66 -30.91
N LEU A 47 -6.45 -2.90 -31.31
CA LEU A 47 -7.14 -4.08 -30.77
C LEU A 47 -6.72 -4.26 -29.31
N THR A 48 -7.64 -3.99 -28.39
CA THR A 48 -7.38 -3.98 -26.95
C THR A 48 -8.19 -5.03 -26.21
N ILE A 49 -7.51 -5.80 -25.35
CA ILE A 49 -8.15 -6.65 -24.34
C ILE A 49 -7.91 -6.00 -22.98
N GLY A 50 -8.87 -5.22 -22.51
CA GLY A 50 -8.84 -4.66 -21.16
C GLY A 50 -9.18 -5.71 -20.11
N VAL A 51 -8.74 -5.50 -18.86
CA VAL A 51 -9.19 -6.30 -17.72
C VAL A 51 -9.98 -5.47 -16.72
N ASN A 52 -10.94 -6.10 -16.05
CA ASN A 52 -11.69 -5.54 -14.92
C ASN A 52 -12.24 -4.13 -15.22
N ASP A 53 -11.79 -3.07 -14.54
CA ASP A 53 -12.28 -1.70 -14.72
C ASP A 53 -11.34 -0.78 -15.52
N VAL A 54 -10.63 -1.32 -16.53
CA VAL A 54 -9.96 -0.53 -17.60
C VAL A 54 -10.89 0.50 -18.26
N GLY A 55 -12.20 0.20 -18.32
CA GLY A 55 -13.26 1.11 -18.78
C GLY A 55 -13.28 2.50 -18.12
N ARG A 56 -12.56 2.70 -17.00
CA ARG A 56 -12.38 3.99 -16.31
C ARG A 56 -11.40 4.94 -17.02
N LEU A 57 -10.64 4.46 -18.00
CA LEU A 57 -9.75 5.27 -18.83
C LEU A 57 -10.21 5.32 -20.30
N PHE A 58 -10.60 4.17 -20.87
CA PHE A 58 -11.15 4.04 -22.22
C PHE A 58 -11.94 2.74 -22.36
N ASP A 59 -12.84 2.65 -23.34
CA ASP A 59 -13.51 1.40 -23.71
C ASP A 59 -12.58 0.49 -24.55
N PRO A 60 -12.22 -0.71 -24.07
CA PRO A 60 -11.39 -1.64 -24.83
C PRO A 60 -12.22 -2.42 -25.86
N THR A 61 -11.58 -2.98 -26.89
CA THR A 61 -12.26 -3.81 -27.90
C THR A 61 -12.94 -5.03 -27.29
N TYR A 62 -12.27 -5.69 -26.33
CA TYR A 62 -12.76 -6.82 -25.55
C TYR A 62 -12.43 -6.62 -24.06
N LEU A 63 -13.21 -7.24 -23.16
CA LEU A 63 -13.05 -7.06 -21.71
C LEU A 63 -12.97 -8.42 -20.98
N VAL A 64 -11.94 -8.63 -20.17
CA VAL A 64 -11.78 -9.82 -19.32
C VAL A 64 -12.06 -9.48 -17.86
N VAL A 65 -13.09 -10.09 -17.27
CA VAL A 65 -13.50 -9.83 -15.88
C VAL A 65 -13.38 -11.12 -15.06
N LEU A 66 -12.43 -11.17 -14.13
CA LEU A 66 -12.24 -12.32 -13.23
C LEU A 66 -12.58 -12.02 -11.77
N ASN A 67 -12.83 -10.75 -11.46
CA ASN A 67 -13.22 -10.30 -10.15
C ASN A 67 -14.76 -10.27 -10.07
N PRO A 68 -15.41 -10.86 -9.06
CA PRO A 68 -16.86 -10.75 -8.89
C PRO A 68 -17.26 -9.33 -8.50
N ARG A 69 -18.52 -8.95 -8.76
CA ARG A 69 -19.06 -7.58 -8.55
C ARG A 69 -18.69 -6.97 -7.19
N GLN A 70 -18.62 -7.77 -6.14
CA GLN A 70 -18.30 -7.34 -4.77
C GLN A 70 -16.83 -6.95 -4.54
N GLN A 71 -15.91 -7.29 -5.45
CA GLN A 71 -14.52 -6.80 -5.41
C GLN A 71 -14.36 -5.39 -6.01
N PHE A 72 -15.30 -4.96 -6.86
CA PHE A 72 -15.33 -3.62 -7.44
C PHE A 72 -16.00 -2.65 -6.46
N LYS A 73 -15.20 -1.98 -5.63
CA LYS A 73 -15.68 -0.97 -4.69
C LYS A 73 -16.10 0.33 -5.41
N GLY A 74 -17.20 0.93 -4.96
CA GLY A 74 -17.67 2.24 -5.45
C GLY A 74 -18.27 2.18 -6.86
N ASP A 75 -18.00 3.20 -7.66
CA ASP A 75 -18.42 3.33 -9.06
C ASP A 75 -17.77 2.31 -10.01
N ARG A 76 -16.65 1.69 -9.60
CA ARG A 76 -15.79 0.83 -10.44
C ARG A 76 -16.55 -0.24 -11.24
N TYR A 77 -17.58 -0.85 -10.67
CA TYR A 77 -18.36 -1.86 -11.41
C TYR A 77 -19.20 -1.26 -12.54
N ALA A 78 -19.64 -0.01 -12.41
CA ALA A 78 -20.48 0.65 -13.41
C ALA A 78 -19.75 0.90 -14.74
N PHE A 79 -18.43 0.68 -14.79
CA PHE A 79 -17.60 0.69 -16.01
C PHE A 79 -17.48 -0.70 -16.65
N VAL A 80 -17.68 -1.78 -15.89
CA VAL A 80 -17.87 -3.14 -16.41
C VAL A 80 -19.30 -3.26 -16.97
N GLU A 81 -20.28 -2.88 -16.15
CA GLU A 81 -21.71 -2.99 -16.40
C GLU A 81 -22.18 -2.22 -17.64
N ARG A 82 -21.54 -1.08 -17.96
CA ARG A 82 -21.92 -0.19 -19.07
C ARG A 82 -20.90 -0.13 -20.21
N SER A 83 -19.85 -0.96 -20.18
CA SER A 83 -18.76 -0.97 -21.17
C SER A 83 -19.26 -1.06 -22.62
N ASN A 84 -18.58 -0.37 -23.53
CA ASN A 84 -18.79 -0.47 -24.97
C ASN A 84 -17.96 -1.61 -25.63
N ALA A 85 -17.32 -2.48 -24.86
CA ALA A 85 -16.56 -3.62 -25.39
C ALA A 85 -17.44 -4.53 -26.27
N ARG A 86 -16.87 -5.10 -27.34
CA ARG A 86 -17.60 -5.99 -28.27
C ARG A 86 -18.07 -7.28 -27.59
N VAL A 87 -17.28 -7.78 -26.63
CA VAL A 87 -17.55 -9.00 -25.85
C VAL A 87 -16.89 -8.86 -24.48
N LEU A 88 -17.55 -9.38 -23.44
CA LEU A 88 -17.03 -9.51 -22.08
C LEU A 88 -16.83 -11.00 -21.76
N PHE A 89 -15.59 -11.39 -21.52
CA PHE A 89 -15.19 -12.75 -21.15
C PHE A 89 -15.09 -12.87 -19.62
N THR A 90 -15.74 -13.88 -19.03
CA THR A 90 -15.70 -14.11 -17.57
C THR A 90 -15.91 -15.58 -17.18
N GLN A 91 -15.60 -15.91 -15.93
CA GLN A 91 -16.04 -17.15 -15.27
C GLN A 91 -17.29 -16.96 -14.39
N LEU A 92 -17.71 -15.71 -14.17
CA LEU A 92 -18.60 -15.29 -13.08
C LEU A 92 -20.03 -14.98 -13.52
N GLU A 93 -20.98 -15.15 -12.60
CA GLU A 93 -22.29 -14.50 -12.70
C GLU A 93 -22.15 -12.99 -12.41
N LEU A 94 -22.13 -12.19 -13.48
CA LEU A 94 -22.00 -10.73 -13.41
C LEU A 94 -23.36 -10.01 -13.36
N GLY A 95 -24.46 -10.73 -13.59
CA GLY A 95 -25.81 -10.17 -13.74
C GLY A 95 -25.97 -9.44 -15.09
N ALA A 96 -26.93 -8.52 -15.16
CA ALA A 96 -27.12 -7.70 -16.34
C ALA A 96 -25.91 -6.78 -16.57
N VAL A 97 -25.31 -6.89 -17.75
CA VAL A 97 -24.23 -6.02 -18.25
C VAL A 97 -24.50 -5.74 -19.73
N ARG A 98 -24.05 -4.59 -20.23
CA ARG A 98 -24.29 -4.14 -21.61
C ARG A 98 -23.62 -4.98 -22.72
N PRO A 99 -22.33 -5.39 -22.61
CA PRO A 99 -21.69 -6.19 -23.66
C PRO A 99 -22.15 -7.67 -23.63
N PRO A 100 -22.19 -8.38 -24.77
CA PRO A 100 -22.39 -9.82 -24.81
C PRO A 100 -21.40 -10.56 -23.91
N VAL A 101 -21.89 -11.49 -23.09
CA VAL A 101 -21.07 -12.22 -22.10
C VAL A 101 -20.72 -13.61 -22.60
N VAL A 102 -19.42 -13.91 -22.64
CA VAL A 102 -18.88 -15.23 -22.97
C VAL A 102 -18.30 -15.85 -21.72
N ARG A 103 -18.77 -17.06 -21.39
CA ARG A 103 -18.33 -17.78 -20.19
C ARG A 103 -17.15 -18.72 -20.48
N PHE A 104 -16.21 -18.80 -19.54
CA PHE A 104 -15.13 -19.78 -19.54
C PHE A 104 -14.81 -20.30 -18.14
N ARG A 105 -14.16 -21.46 -18.07
CA ARG A 105 -13.63 -22.07 -16.86
C ARG A 105 -12.18 -21.65 -16.64
N LEU A 106 -11.74 -21.52 -15.39
CA LEU A 106 -10.31 -21.39 -15.10
C LEU A 106 -9.66 -22.77 -15.33
N GLY A 107 -8.62 -22.81 -16.17
CA GLY A 107 -7.82 -24.00 -16.45
C GLY A 107 -6.78 -24.27 -15.36
N GLN A 108 -5.66 -24.92 -15.71
CA GLN A 108 -4.56 -25.10 -14.76
C GLN A 108 -3.92 -23.76 -14.35
N TYR A 109 -3.63 -23.61 -13.07
CA TYR A 109 -2.87 -22.48 -12.52
C TYR A 109 -1.42 -22.47 -13.03
N GLY A 110 -0.99 -21.36 -13.63
CA GLY A 110 0.33 -21.18 -14.23
C GLY A 110 0.62 -22.05 -15.45
N GLY A 111 -0.41 -22.69 -16.03
CA GLY A 111 -0.29 -23.52 -17.24
C GLY A 111 -0.01 -22.69 -18.50
N VAL A 112 0.72 -23.28 -19.44
CA VAL A 112 1.19 -22.61 -20.67
C VAL A 112 0.84 -23.36 -21.95
N ASP A 113 0.34 -24.59 -21.83
CA ASP A 113 0.08 -25.53 -22.91
C ASP A 113 -1.25 -25.21 -23.64
N ALA A 114 -1.75 -26.08 -24.50
CA ALA A 114 -2.95 -25.79 -25.30
C ALA A 114 -4.22 -25.74 -24.42
N GLU A 115 -5.05 -24.70 -24.61
CA GLU A 115 -6.30 -24.52 -23.85
C GLU A 115 -7.32 -25.63 -24.13
N ALA A 116 -7.74 -26.32 -23.08
CA ALA A 116 -8.87 -27.24 -23.08
C ALA A 116 -10.19 -26.51 -23.40
N ASP A 117 -11.17 -27.21 -23.99
CA ASP A 117 -12.38 -26.56 -24.47
C ASP A 117 -13.16 -25.84 -23.35
N GLY A 118 -13.60 -24.62 -23.65
CA GLY A 118 -14.27 -23.73 -22.69
C GLY A 118 -13.43 -23.34 -21.47
N ALA A 119 -12.09 -23.42 -21.50
CA ALA A 119 -11.21 -23.01 -20.40
C ALA A 119 -10.12 -22.00 -20.84
N LEU A 120 -9.60 -21.24 -19.87
CA LEU A 120 -8.36 -20.45 -20.00
C LEU A 120 -7.43 -20.68 -18.80
N HIS A 121 -6.17 -21.01 -19.05
CA HIS A 121 -5.12 -21.07 -18.03
C HIS A 121 -4.96 -19.73 -17.29
N TYR A 122 -4.75 -19.78 -15.98
CA TYR A 122 -4.83 -18.60 -15.13
C TYR A 122 -3.64 -18.43 -14.19
N SER A 123 -3.42 -17.18 -13.77
CA SER A 123 -2.45 -16.80 -12.74
C SER A 123 -3.15 -15.94 -11.68
N GLN A 124 -2.38 -15.37 -10.75
CA GLN A 124 -2.84 -14.52 -9.67
C GLN A 124 -3.37 -13.16 -10.14
N ASN A 125 -3.13 -12.77 -11.40
CA ASN A 125 -3.60 -11.52 -11.99
C ASN A 125 -4.42 -11.76 -13.27
N SER A 126 -5.45 -10.93 -13.49
CA SER A 126 -6.32 -11.02 -14.67
C SER A 126 -5.62 -10.81 -16.03
N PRO A 127 -4.57 -9.95 -16.15
CA PRO A 127 -3.84 -9.81 -17.41
C PRO A 127 -3.23 -11.10 -17.96
N TYR A 128 -2.87 -12.08 -17.11
CA TYR A 128 -2.37 -13.38 -17.59
C TYR A 128 -3.43 -14.10 -18.44
N VAL A 129 -4.67 -14.13 -17.96
CA VAL A 129 -5.81 -14.72 -18.68
C VAL A 129 -6.17 -13.92 -19.94
N ALA A 130 -5.97 -12.60 -19.94
CA ALA A 130 -6.15 -11.79 -21.14
C ALA A 130 -5.06 -12.03 -22.21
N VAL A 131 -3.81 -12.31 -21.82
CA VAL A 131 -2.76 -12.79 -22.73
C VAL A 131 -3.11 -14.19 -23.28
N ARG A 132 -3.63 -15.09 -22.44
CA ARG A 132 -4.11 -16.41 -22.88
C ARG A 132 -5.30 -16.31 -23.85
N LEU A 133 -6.21 -15.35 -23.64
CA LEU A 133 -7.30 -15.06 -24.57
C LEU A 133 -6.79 -14.49 -25.89
N ALA A 134 -5.86 -13.53 -25.88
CA ALA A 134 -5.25 -13.00 -27.12
C ALA A 134 -4.56 -14.12 -27.94
N ALA A 135 -3.84 -15.01 -27.26
CA ALA A 135 -3.22 -16.18 -27.89
C ALA A 135 -4.25 -17.19 -28.44
N LEU A 136 -5.33 -17.46 -27.69
CA LEU A 136 -6.46 -18.27 -28.17
C LEU A 136 -7.07 -17.67 -29.44
N MET A 137 -7.20 -16.34 -29.49
CA MET A 137 -7.72 -15.59 -30.65
C MET A 137 -6.76 -15.58 -31.86
N GLY A 138 -5.57 -16.16 -31.76
CA GLY A 138 -4.62 -16.28 -32.87
C GLY A 138 -3.75 -15.04 -33.09
N ALA A 139 -3.57 -14.19 -32.06
CA ALA A 139 -2.71 -13.02 -32.15
C ALA A 139 -1.27 -13.37 -32.54
N ARG A 140 -0.66 -12.56 -33.42
CA ARG A 140 0.76 -12.64 -33.81
C ARG A 140 1.66 -11.97 -32.76
N ARG A 141 1.26 -10.79 -32.31
CA ARG A 141 2.00 -9.95 -31.34
C ARG A 141 1.10 -9.59 -30.17
N ILE A 142 1.60 -9.69 -28.94
CA ILE A 142 0.88 -9.32 -27.73
C ILE A 142 1.68 -8.28 -26.95
N GLY A 143 1.12 -7.08 -26.82
CA GLY A 143 1.68 -5.98 -26.01
C GLY A 143 1.06 -5.96 -24.63
N LEU A 144 1.86 -5.79 -23.57
CA LEU A 144 1.39 -5.80 -22.18
C LEU A 144 1.62 -4.43 -21.51
N ILE A 145 0.55 -3.72 -21.17
CA ILE A 145 0.60 -2.38 -20.56
C ILE A 145 -0.32 -2.27 -19.34
N GLY A 146 0.02 -1.45 -18.33
CA GLY A 146 -0.72 -1.37 -17.07
C GLY A 146 -0.52 -2.59 -16.16
N VAL A 147 0.60 -3.32 -16.29
CA VAL A 147 0.87 -4.57 -15.54
C VAL A 147 2.14 -4.41 -14.70
N ASP A 148 2.05 -3.54 -13.71
CA ASP A 148 3.24 -2.91 -13.12
C ASP A 148 3.81 -3.64 -11.90
N PHE A 149 2.95 -4.10 -10.99
CA PHE A 149 3.34 -4.59 -9.65
C PHE A 149 4.17 -3.60 -8.80
N THR A 150 4.22 -2.33 -9.22
CA THR A 150 4.44 -1.18 -8.33
C THR A 150 3.33 -1.11 -7.29
N ASP A 151 3.48 -0.21 -6.34
CA ASP A 151 2.38 0.17 -5.48
C ASP A 151 1.36 1.02 -6.28
N ASP A 152 0.12 1.09 -5.79
CA ASP A 152 -1.01 1.82 -6.40
C ASP A 152 -1.56 1.28 -7.74
N HIS A 153 -2.71 1.83 -8.16
CA HIS A 153 -3.38 1.59 -9.44
C HIS A 153 -3.59 2.94 -10.15
N PHE A 154 -3.79 2.97 -11.49
CA PHE A 154 -3.89 4.25 -12.23
C PHE A 154 -4.99 5.19 -11.72
N PHE A 155 -6.00 4.64 -11.02
CA PHE A 155 -7.20 5.34 -10.59
C PHE A 155 -7.26 5.66 -9.09
N ALA A 156 -6.31 5.19 -8.27
CA ALA A 156 -6.29 5.43 -6.83
C ALA A 156 -4.96 5.03 -6.17
N ILE A 157 -4.62 5.77 -5.12
CA ILE A 157 -3.67 5.32 -4.09
C ILE A 157 -4.33 4.10 -3.40
N THR A 158 -3.82 2.90 -3.66
CA THR A 158 -4.26 1.64 -3.02
C THR A 158 -3.23 1.09 -2.05
N GLY A 159 -2.06 1.71 -1.94
CA GLY A 159 -0.90 1.19 -1.26
C GLY A 159 -0.29 -0.02 -1.97
N ARG A 160 0.51 -0.77 -1.23
CA ARG A 160 1.27 -1.92 -1.73
C ARG A 160 0.39 -2.93 -2.46
N HIS A 161 0.68 -3.13 -3.75
CA HIS A 161 -0.13 -4.00 -4.60
C HIS A 161 -0.20 -5.41 -4.00
N SER A 162 -1.42 -5.95 -3.94
CA SER A 162 -1.79 -7.27 -3.40
C SER A 162 -0.94 -8.46 -3.88
N LEU A 163 -0.19 -8.30 -4.97
CA LEU A 163 0.64 -9.32 -5.60
C LEU A 163 2.14 -9.01 -5.53
N ALA A 164 2.56 -7.84 -5.00
CA ALA A 164 3.97 -7.45 -4.89
C ALA A 164 4.80 -8.38 -4.00
N GLY A 165 4.17 -9.15 -3.11
CA GLY A 165 4.82 -10.22 -2.34
C GLY A 165 5.04 -11.52 -3.13
N ARG A 166 4.36 -11.70 -4.27
CA ARG A 166 4.43 -12.87 -5.16
C ARG A 166 4.97 -12.54 -6.56
N LEU A 167 5.42 -11.30 -6.78
CA LEU A 167 6.01 -10.81 -8.03
C LEU A 167 7.03 -11.79 -8.65
N LYS A 168 7.96 -12.36 -7.86
CA LYS A 168 8.96 -13.31 -8.38
C LYS A 168 8.34 -14.61 -8.94
N GLU A 169 7.23 -15.07 -8.38
CA GLU A 169 6.49 -16.22 -8.88
C GLU A 169 5.80 -15.87 -10.20
N ILE A 170 5.14 -14.70 -10.24
CA ILE A 170 4.40 -14.19 -11.40
C ILE A 170 5.35 -13.90 -12.57
N ASP A 171 6.50 -13.29 -12.34
CA ASP A 171 7.51 -13.00 -13.38
C ASP A 171 8.05 -14.29 -14.01
N VAL A 172 8.30 -15.33 -13.21
CA VAL A 172 8.64 -16.67 -13.71
C VAL A 172 7.49 -17.29 -14.54
N GLN A 173 6.23 -17.07 -14.16
CA GLN A 173 5.07 -17.54 -14.95
C GLN A 173 4.93 -16.78 -16.27
N TYR A 174 5.19 -15.47 -16.31
CA TYR A 174 5.21 -14.68 -17.55
C TYR A 174 6.36 -15.09 -18.47
N GLY A 175 7.56 -15.34 -17.93
CA GLY A 175 8.69 -15.85 -18.72
C GLY A 175 8.42 -17.24 -19.33
N ARG A 176 7.79 -18.15 -18.56
CA ARG A 176 7.35 -19.46 -19.09
C ARG A 176 6.29 -19.30 -20.19
N LEU A 177 5.33 -18.39 -20.00
CA LEU A 177 4.29 -18.11 -20.99
C LEU A 177 4.87 -17.53 -22.28
N ALA A 178 5.74 -16.52 -22.20
CA ALA A 178 6.43 -15.96 -23.37
C ALA A 178 7.25 -17.03 -24.11
N GLY A 179 7.94 -17.90 -23.38
CA GLY A 179 8.70 -19.01 -23.96
C GLY A 179 7.82 -20.05 -24.66
N ALA A 180 6.58 -20.26 -24.20
CA ALA A 180 5.61 -21.14 -24.86
C ALA A 180 4.98 -20.48 -26.10
N LEU A 181 4.51 -19.23 -25.96
CA LEU A 181 3.95 -18.43 -27.04
C LEU A 181 4.92 -18.29 -28.22
N ARG A 182 6.20 -18.02 -27.94
CA ARG A 182 7.24 -17.92 -28.98
C ARG A 182 7.46 -19.23 -29.76
N ARG A 183 7.22 -20.40 -29.16
CA ARG A 183 7.25 -21.70 -29.89
C ARG A 183 6.02 -21.89 -30.78
N GLY A 184 4.90 -21.23 -30.46
CA GLY A 184 3.71 -21.13 -31.31
C GLY A 184 3.72 -19.95 -32.29
N GLY A 185 4.86 -19.26 -32.46
CA GLY A 185 4.99 -18.12 -33.37
C GLY A 185 4.46 -16.77 -32.83
N VAL A 186 4.09 -16.69 -31.55
CA VAL A 186 3.48 -15.49 -30.93
C VAL A 186 4.49 -14.72 -30.09
N GLU A 187 4.67 -13.43 -30.35
CA GLU A 187 5.51 -12.54 -29.52
C GLU A 187 4.72 -11.99 -28.30
N LEU A 188 5.38 -11.89 -27.13
CA LEU A 188 4.83 -11.22 -25.95
C LEU A 188 5.83 -10.19 -25.41
N VAL A 189 5.44 -8.91 -25.38
CA VAL A 189 6.29 -7.76 -25.06
C VAL A 189 5.73 -6.95 -23.89
N ASN A 190 6.58 -6.52 -22.95
CA ASN A 190 6.19 -5.59 -21.89
C ASN A 190 6.40 -4.14 -22.35
N LEU A 191 5.31 -3.37 -22.43
CA LEU A 191 5.28 -1.98 -22.89
C LEU A 191 5.16 -0.97 -21.74
N SER A 192 4.95 -1.45 -20.51
CA SER A 192 4.83 -0.61 -19.30
C SER A 192 6.21 -0.07 -18.89
N SER A 193 6.37 1.25 -18.73
CA SER A 193 7.66 1.83 -18.31
C SER A 193 8.07 1.38 -16.90
N ILE A 194 7.21 1.62 -15.91
CA ILE A 194 7.46 1.37 -14.48
C ILE A 194 7.31 -0.09 -14.04
N SER A 195 6.95 -1.00 -14.96
CA SER A 195 6.65 -2.39 -14.59
C SER A 195 7.86 -3.10 -13.99
N ARG A 196 7.58 -3.96 -13.00
CA ARG A 196 8.58 -4.74 -12.27
C ARG A 196 8.70 -6.18 -12.77
N LEU A 197 8.04 -6.51 -13.89
CA LEU A 197 8.32 -7.74 -14.64
C LEU A 197 9.66 -7.60 -15.38
N THR A 198 10.50 -8.63 -15.28
CA THR A 198 11.86 -8.70 -15.85
C THR A 198 12.04 -9.87 -16.82
N ALA A 199 11.13 -10.86 -16.81
CA ALA A 199 11.19 -12.04 -17.67
C ALA A 199 10.59 -11.85 -19.08
N LEU A 200 10.10 -10.64 -19.39
CA LEU A 200 9.56 -10.26 -20.70
C LEU A 200 10.49 -9.24 -21.38
N PRO A 201 10.68 -9.30 -22.71
CA PRO A 201 11.37 -8.25 -23.45
C PRO A 201 10.62 -6.92 -23.30
N ARG A 202 11.36 -5.81 -23.26
CA ARG A 202 10.79 -4.46 -23.23
C ARG A 202 10.59 -3.94 -24.64
N GLY A 203 9.44 -3.31 -24.87
CA GLY A 203 9.16 -2.48 -26.04
C GLY A 203 8.63 -1.12 -25.57
N ARG A 204 8.15 -0.33 -26.52
CA ARG A 204 7.48 0.95 -26.25
C ARG A 204 6.15 1.00 -26.99
N ILE A 205 5.20 1.78 -26.49
CA ILE A 205 3.84 1.93 -27.04
C ILE A 205 3.72 3.03 -28.11
N ASP A 206 4.78 3.82 -28.30
CA ASP A 206 4.96 4.80 -29.38
C ASP A 206 5.65 4.20 -30.62
N ASP A 207 5.94 2.90 -30.62
CA ASP A 207 6.29 2.10 -31.81
C ASP A 207 5.11 2.07 -32.80
N ALA A 208 5.29 2.59 -34.01
CA ALA A 208 4.22 2.80 -34.98
C ALA A 208 3.53 1.51 -35.44
N ALA A 209 4.25 0.38 -35.42
CA ALA A 209 3.78 -0.92 -35.91
C ALA A 209 2.50 -1.44 -35.21
N TRP A 210 2.22 -0.99 -33.97
CA TRP A 210 1.02 -1.42 -33.23
C TRP A 210 -0.31 -0.95 -33.84
N TYR A 211 -0.31 0.08 -34.70
CA TYR A 211 -1.53 0.77 -35.15
C TYR A 211 -2.05 0.30 -36.54
N GLU A 212 -1.42 -0.71 -37.15
CA GLU A 212 -1.62 -1.03 -38.57
C GLU A 212 -2.51 -2.27 -38.87
N HIS A 213 -2.77 -3.17 -37.90
CA HIS A 213 -3.23 -4.55 -38.18
C HIS A 213 -4.45 -5.02 -37.34
N ALA A 214 -5.70 -4.62 -37.69
CA ALA A 214 -6.89 -4.84 -36.83
C ALA A 214 -8.21 -5.26 -37.54
N ALA A 215 -8.61 -6.55 -37.55
CA ALA A 215 -9.90 -7.01 -38.15
C ALA A 215 -10.58 -8.28 -37.54
N SER A 216 -11.91 -8.34 -37.76
CA SER A 216 -13.08 -9.18 -37.36
C SER A 216 -13.04 -10.73 -37.06
N PRO A 217 -13.88 -11.23 -36.09
CA PRO A 217 -14.15 -12.67 -35.75
C PRO A 217 -15.58 -13.23 -36.05
N ALA A 218 -15.82 -14.58 -35.99
CA ALA A 218 -17.16 -15.21 -36.12
C ALA A 218 -17.42 -16.65 -35.52
N THR A 219 -18.43 -16.78 -34.62
CA THR A 219 -19.47 -17.85 -34.38
C THR A 219 -19.24 -19.38 -34.08
N THR A 220 -19.57 -19.77 -32.83
CA THR A 220 -20.44 -20.88 -32.26
C THR A 220 -20.41 -22.38 -32.65
N ALA A 221 -20.20 -23.29 -31.64
CA ALA A 221 -20.92 -24.59 -31.45
C ALA A 221 -20.66 -25.32 -30.08
N GLN A 222 -21.64 -26.00 -29.43
CA GLN A 222 -21.60 -26.58 -28.03
C GLN A 222 -20.86 -27.96 -27.89
N VAL A 223 -20.76 -28.78 -26.79
CA VAL A 223 -21.26 -28.97 -25.37
C VAL A 223 -20.30 -30.00 -24.62
N ARG A 224 -20.27 -30.56 -23.38
CA ARG A 224 -20.98 -30.69 -22.04
C ARG A 224 -19.94 -30.99 -20.87
N ALA A 225 -20.31 -31.54 -19.68
CA ALA A 225 -19.38 -31.86 -18.53
C ALA A 225 -19.92 -32.86 -17.44
N SER A 226 -19.06 -33.33 -16.48
CA SER A 226 -19.38 -34.00 -15.17
C SER A 226 -18.16 -34.11 -14.19
N ALA A 227 -18.33 -34.56 -12.92
CA ALA A 227 -17.34 -34.61 -11.77
C ALA A 227 -17.54 -35.88 -10.85
N GLU A 228 -16.76 -36.25 -9.81
CA GLU A 228 -16.53 -35.68 -8.45
C GLU A 228 -15.44 -36.43 -7.56
N PRO A 229 -15.12 -36.07 -6.27
CA PRO A 229 -13.94 -36.53 -5.48
C PRO A 229 -14.18 -37.32 -4.14
N VAL A 230 -13.11 -37.65 -3.37
CA VAL A 230 -13.11 -38.46 -2.09
C VAL A 230 -12.14 -37.90 -0.99
N ALA A 231 -12.22 -38.35 0.28
CA ALA A 231 -11.65 -37.74 1.52
C ALA A 231 -10.59 -38.57 2.34
N LEU A 232 -10.33 -38.20 3.62
CA LEU A 232 -9.20 -38.64 4.49
C LEU A 232 -9.63 -39.12 5.92
N PRO A 233 -8.79 -39.93 6.64
CA PRO A 233 -9.05 -40.44 8.01
C PRO A 233 -8.27 -39.74 9.17
N ALA A 234 -8.37 -40.29 10.40
CA ALA A 234 -8.16 -39.63 11.70
C ALA A 234 -6.85 -40.01 12.49
N PRO A 235 -6.52 -39.39 13.65
CA PRO A 235 -5.17 -39.41 14.25
C PRO A 235 -4.95 -40.39 15.44
N ALA A 236 -3.69 -40.55 15.85
CA ALA A 236 -3.25 -41.37 17.00
C ALA A 236 -2.47 -40.56 18.07
N ARG A 237 -2.38 -41.12 19.29
CA ARG A 237 -1.69 -40.52 20.46
C ARG A 237 -0.16 -40.66 20.36
N ILE A 238 0.58 -39.78 21.06
CA ILE A 238 2.05 -39.83 21.19
C ILE A 238 2.41 -39.79 22.69
N ALA A 239 3.41 -40.58 23.10
CA ALA A 239 3.92 -40.67 24.47
C ALA A 239 5.15 -39.77 24.68
N GLN A 240 5.48 -39.50 25.95
CA GLN A 240 6.60 -38.65 26.34
C GLN A 240 7.95 -39.23 25.88
N ALA A 241 8.71 -38.43 25.13
CA ALA A 241 10.12 -38.68 24.82
C ALA A 241 10.90 -37.37 24.95
N ARG A 242 12.07 -37.40 25.60
CA ARG A 242 12.95 -36.22 25.72
C ARG A 242 13.38 -35.76 24.32
N SER A 243 12.80 -34.66 23.86
CA SER A 243 13.12 -34.10 22.54
C SER A 243 14.55 -33.54 22.52
N PRO A 244 15.29 -33.70 21.40
CA PRO A 244 16.63 -33.14 21.26
C PRO A 244 16.58 -31.61 21.32
N SER A 245 17.62 -30.98 21.90
CA SER A 245 17.72 -29.53 21.96
C SER A 245 17.60 -28.90 20.57
N MET A 246 16.65 -27.98 20.44
CA MET A 246 16.36 -27.27 19.18
C MET A 246 16.58 -25.77 19.31
N LYS A 247 16.65 -25.10 18.16
CA LYS A 247 16.75 -23.64 18.10
C LYS A 247 15.34 -23.05 17.96
N VAL A 248 15.00 -22.12 18.85
CA VAL A 248 13.71 -21.42 18.88
C VAL A 248 13.96 -19.93 18.71
N ALA A 249 13.27 -19.31 17.75
CA ALA A 249 13.41 -17.89 17.48
C ALA A 249 12.15 -17.14 17.94
N ILE A 250 12.29 -16.27 18.94
CA ILE A 250 11.17 -15.62 19.62
C ILE A 250 11.26 -14.12 19.36
N GLU A 251 10.14 -13.49 18.98
CA GLU A 251 10.10 -12.07 18.67
C GLU A 251 10.42 -11.20 19.91
N LYS A 252 11.32 -10.22 19.77
CA LYS A 252 11.58 -9.24 20.83
C LYS A 252 10.68 -8.01 20.69
N ARG A 253 10.13 -7.55 21.82
CA ARG A 253 9.40 -6.28 21.96
C ARG A 253 9.97 -5.46 23.12
N SER A 254 9.42 -4.26 23.32
CA SER A 254 9.58 -3.50 24.56
C SER A 254 8.74 -4.12 25.68
N ALA A 255 9.11 -3.88 26.94
CA ALA A 255 8.38 -4.33 28.13
C ALA A 255 6.90 -3.86 28.15
N GLY A 256 6.10 -4.57 28.95
CA GLY A 256 4.64 -4.48 29.01
C GLY A 256 3.97 -5.57 28.16
N LEU A 257 3.05 -6.34 28.78
CA LEU A 257 2.21 -7.46 28.29
C LEU A 257 2.78 -8.30 27.14
N VAL A 258 2.86 -7.74 25.93
CA VAL A 258 3.40 -8.41 24.74
C VAL A 258 4.89 -8.69 24.86
N GLY A 259 5.68 -7.76 25.41
CA GLY A 259 7.09 -7.99 25.73
C GLY A 259 7.21 -9.03 26.83
N ASP A 260 6.48 -8.84 27.91
CA ASP A 260 6.49 -9.69 29.10
C ASP A 260 6.21 -11.15 28.75
N LEU A 261 5.15 -11.45 27.99
CA LEU A 261 4.89 -12.79 27.46
C LEU A 261 6.08 -13.34 26.65
N LEU A 262 6.61 -12.54 25.71
CA LEU A 262 7.65 -13.01 24.79
C LEU A 262 9.02 -13.15 25.46
N ASP A 263 9.27 -12.50 26.59
CA ASP A 263 10.45 -12.70 27.44
C ASP A 263 10.23 -13.85 28.44
N THR A 264 9.04 -14.00 29.05
CA THR A 264 8.67 -15.17 29.86
C THR A 264 8.76 -16.48 29.07
N LEU A 265 8.15 -16.55 27.89
CA LEU A 265 8.29 -17.69 26.97
C LEU A 265 9.75 -17.95 26.57
N ALA A 266 10.62 -16.93 26.58
CA ALA A 266 12.04 -17.14 26.33
C ALA A 266 12.80 -17.75 27.52
N GLY A 267 12.42 -17.41 28.76
CA GLY A 267 12.90 -18.07 29.96
C GLY A 267 12.56 -19.56 29.96
N SER A 268 11.27 -19.88 29.88
CA SER A 268 10.78 -21.27 29.93
C SER A 268 11.30 -22.14 28.76
N VAL A 269 11.48 -21.57 27.56
CA VAL A 269 12.13 -22.27 26.44
C VAL A 269 13.62 -22.52 26.71
N ALA A 270 14.33 -21.60 27.36
CA ALA A 270 15.72 -21.81 27.75
C ALA A 270 15.85 -22.86 28.88
N GLU A 271 14.93 -22.89 29.83
CA GLU A 271 14.85 -23.90 30.91
C GLU A 271 14.57 -25.32 30.39
N LEU A 272 13.84 -25.45 29.27
CA LEU A 272 13.74 -26.71 28.50
C LEU A 272 15.05 -27.12 27.78
N GLY A 273 16.14 -26.37 27.97
CA GLY A 273 17.43 -26.64 27.34
C GLY A 273 17.44 -26.35 25.83
N HIS A 274 16.57 -25.47 25.33
CA HIS A 274 16.53 -25.08 23.92
C HIS A 274 17.29 -23.77 23.67
N THR A 275 17.89 -23.62 22.49
CA THR A 275 18.64 -22.42 22.12
C THR A 275 17.70 -21.31 21.65
N VAL A 276 17.47 -20.29 22.51
CA VAL A 276 16.67 -19.11 22.15
C VAL A 276 17.48 -18.11 21.30
N VAL A 277 16.86 -17.55 20.27
CA VAL A 277 17.33 -16.31 19.61
C VAL A 277 16.21 -15.29 19.49
N ARG A 278 16.54 -14.00 19.59
CA ARG A 278 15.56 -12.90 19.67
C ARG A 278 15.20 -12.25 18.31
N ASP A 279 15.51 -12.91 17.19
CA ASP A 279 15.09 -12.53 15.83
C ASP A 279 14.53 -13.72 15.02
N PRO A 280 13.19 -13.85 14.94
CA PRO A 280 12.53 -14.85 14.10
C PRO A 280 12.55 -14.52 12.60
N ARG A 281 12.85 -13.29 12.17
CA ARG A 281 12.95 -12.93 10.75
C ARG A 281 14.28 -13.36 10.15
N ALA A 282 15.39 -13.16 10.85
CA ALA A 282 16.69 -13.71 10.45
C ALA A 282 16.65 -15.25 10.32
N SER A 283 15.89 -15.91 11.20
CA SER A 283 15.77 -17.37 11.22
C SER A 283 14.70 -17.93 10.27
N ALA A 284 13.81 -17.11 9.71
CA ALA A 284 12.57 -17.54 9.04
C ALA A 284 12.75 -18.50 7.85
N ARG A 285 13.92 -18.51 7.19
CA ARG A 285 14.20 -19.43 6.07
C ARG A 285 14.74 -20.80 6.50
N ASN A 286 15.00 -21.01 7.79
CA ASN A 286 15.54 -22.28 8.29
C ASN A 286 14.40 -23.22 8.73
N PRO A 287 14.18 -24.37 8.06
CA PRO A 287 13.11 -25.30 8.42
C PRO A 287 13.39 -26.08 9.74
N ARG A 288 14.58 -25.94 10.33
CA ARG A 288 14.96 -26.50 11.63
C ARG A 288 14.95 -25.46 12.77
N VAL A 289 14.19 -24.36 12.62
CA VAL A 289 13.97 -23.37 13.68
C VAL A 289 12.47 -23.20 13.90
N LEU A 290 12.02 -23.46 15.14
CA LEU A 290 10.66 -23.13 15.56
C LEU A 290 10.61 -21.62 15.84
N SER A 291 9.56 -20.93 15.40
CA SER A 291 9.43 -19.48 15.57
C SER A 291 8.22 -19.10 16.43
N ILE A 292 8.36 -18.14 17.35
CA ILE A 292 7.27 -17.63 18.18
C ILE A 292 7.11 -16.13 17.88
N VAL A 293 5.95 -15.74 17.37
CA VAL A 293 5.72 -14.39 16.81
C VAL A 293 4.37 -13.80 17.24
N TRP A 294 4.32 -12.47 17.37
CA TRP A 294 3.08 -11.77 17.71
C TRP A 294 2.22 -11.56 16.47
N ASN A 295 1.00 -12.10 16.48
CA ASN A 295 -0.07 -12.07 15.47
C ASN A 295 0.27 -12.45 14.01
N GLY A 296 1.54 -12.73 13.70
CA GLY A 296 1.97 -13.22 12.38
C GLY A 296 1.84 -12.23 11.22
N ARG A 297 1.45 -10.97 11.43
CA ARG A 297 1.22 -9.99 10.34
C ARG A 297 2.53 -9.73 9.57
N GLY A 298 2.57 -10.21 8.33
CA GLY A 298 3.76 -10.13 7.46
C GLY A 298 4.88 -11.12 7.81
N TYR A 299 4.63 -12.09 8.70
CA TYR A 299 5.58 -13.16 8.98
C TYR A 299 5.33 -14.38 8.08
N SER A 300 6.39 -14.99 7.57
CA SER A 300 6.35 -16.19 6.74
C SER A 300 7.63 -16.99 6.97
N THR A 301 7.50 -18.30 7.15
CA THR A 301 8.57 -19.16 7.68
C THR A 301 8.63 -20.53 6.99
N ALA A 302 9.81 -21.13 6.98
CA ALA A 302 10.06 -22.49 6.52
C ALA A 302 9.91 -23.55 7.63
N GLY A 303 9.99 -23.16 8.91
CA GLY A 303 9.94 -24.07 10.07
C GLY A 303 8.58 -24.11 10.78
N PRO A 304 8.47 -24.84 11.90
CA PRO A 304 7.31 -24.79 12.78
C PRO A 304 7.12 -23.38 13.37
N THR A 305 5.91 -23.01 13.78
CA THR A 305 5.64 -21.68 14.35
C THR A 305 4.50 -21.70 15.36
N LEU A 306 4.57 -20.77 16.33
CA LEU A 306 3.48 -20.38 17.22
C LEU A 306 3.17 -18.90 16.99
N TYR A 307 1.88 -18.60 16.87
CA TYR A 307 1.32 -17.26 16.78
C TYR A 307 0.68 -16.89 18.11
N CYS A 308 1.08 -15.75 18.67
CA CYS A 308 0.56 -15.22 19.93
C CYS A 308 -0.30 -13.97 19.69
N GLU A 309 -1.43 -13.83 20.37
CA GLU A 309 -2.21 -12.58 20.48
C GLU A 309 -2.88 -12.49 21.86
N HIS A 310 -3.54 -11.38 22.19
CA HIS A 310 -4.33 -11.24 23.41
C HIS A 310 -5.49 -12.26 23.45
N GLY A 311 -5.88 -12.65 24.66
CA GLY A 311 -6.95 -13.60 24.93
C GLY A 311 -8.34 -13.13 24.47
N TRP A 312 -9.24 -14.10 24.37
CA TRP A 312 -10.64 -13.91 24.03
C TRP A 312 -11.45 -13.50 25.26
N LEU A 313 -11.27 -14.22 26.38
CA LEU A 313 -11.90 -13.98 27.67
C LEU A 313 -11.11 -14.69 28.80
N PRO A 314 -10.46 -13.97 29.73
CA PRO A 314 -10.27 -12.53 29.77
C PRO A 314 -9.20 -12.05 28.76
N ARG A 315 -9.13 -10.73 28.55
CA ARG A 315 -8.27 -10.11 27.52
C ARG A 315 -6.80 -9.94 27.93
N TRP A 316 -6.46 -10.18 29.20
CA TRP A 316 -5.09 -10.06 29.73
C TRP A 316 -4.27 -11.34 29.64
N ASP A 317 -4.93 -12.49 29.50
CA ASP A 317 -4.29 -13.75 29.10
C ASP A 317 -3.98 -13.73 27.59
N TYR A 318 -3.43 -14.83 27.06
CA TYR A 318 -2.94 -14.90 25.69
C TYR A 318 -3.51 -16.12 24.95
N GLN A 319 -3.87 -15.93 23.67
CA GLN A 319 -4.07 -17.04 22.75
C GLN A 319 -2.72 -17.40 22.13
N ILE A 320 -2.33 -18.68 22.17
CA ILE A 320 -1.09 -19.19 21.56
C ILE A 320 -1.44 -20.39 20.69
N SER A 321 -1.07 -20.35 19.41
CA SER A 321 -1.60 -21.31 18.44
C SER A 321 -0.69 -21.49 17.21
N PRO A 322 -0.47 -22.72 16.72
CA PRO A 322 0.41 -22.97 15.57
C PRO A 322 -0.20 -22.71 14.19
N ARG A 323 -1.54 -22.75 14.06
CA ARG A 323 -2.22 -22.53 12.76
C ARG A 323 -2.40 -21.05 12.42
N GLY A 324 -2.47 -20.20 13.44
CA GLY A 324 -2.89 -18.80 13.34
C GLY A 324 -3.68 -18.38 14.57
N ILE A 325 -4.35 -17.23 14.48
CA ILE A 325 -5.07 -16.56 15.58
C ILE A 325 -6.57 -16.45 15.24
N ASN A 326 -7.41 -16.37 16.27
CA ASN A 326 -8.87 -16.21 16.15
C ASN A 326 -9.50 -17.29 15.24
N ALA A 327 -10.05 -16.93 14.08
CA ALA A 327 -10.61 -17.89 13.12
C ALA A 327 -9.59 -18.86 12.49
N ASP A 328 -8.30 -18.49 12.47
CA ASP A 328 -7.20 -19.35 12.01
C ASP A 328 -6.57 -20.14 13.19
N SER A 329 -7.18 -20.15 14.38
CA SER A 329 -6.66 -20.86 15.57
C SER A 329 -6.82 -22.38 15.48
N HIS A 330 -5.91 -23.13 16.11
CA HIS A 330 -6.08 -24.58 16.30
C HIS A 330 -7.29 -24.94 17.20
N ALA A 331 -7.69 -24.01 18.07
CA ALA A 331 -8.88 -24.13 18.93
C ALA A 331 -10.18 -23.65 18.25
N ALA A 332 -10.14 -23.41 16.93
CA ALA A 332 -11.27 -22.93 16.13
C ALA A 332 -11.60 -23.88 14.96
N PRO A 333 -12.89 -24.03 14.59
CA PRO A 333 -14.06 -23.55 15.31
C PRO A 333 -14.33 -24.37 16.58
N PHE A 334 -14.95 -23.76 17.58
CA PHE A 334 -15.58 -24.48 18.69
C PHE A 334 -16.66 -25.44 18.16
N ALA A 335 -16.68 -26.65 18.72
CA ALA A 335 -17.71 -27.66 18.50
C ALA A 335 -18.31 -28.03 19.86
N TRP A 336 -19.63 -28.20 19.89
CA TRP A 336 -20.37 -28.60 21.08
C TRP A 336 -20.96 -30.00 20.88
N ASP A 337 -20.99 -30.80 21.95
CA ASP A 337 -21.52 -32.16 22.00
C ASP A 337 -23.03 -32.20 22.36
N GLY A 338 -23.63 -31.04 22.63
CA GLY A 338 -25.03 -30.91 23.03
C GLY A 338 -25.27 -31.09 24.53
N GLN A 339 -24.24 -31.34 25.34
CA GLN A 339 -24.36 -31.55 26.78
C GLN A 339 -24.04 -30.29 27.59
N PRO A 340 -24.71 -30.05 28.73
CA PRO A 340 -24.27 -29.03 29.67
C PRO A 340 -22.92 -29.40 30.28
N LEU A 341 -22.22 -28.40 30.85
CA LEU A 341 -21.09 -28.67 31.73
C LEU A 341 -21.55 -29.47 32.95
N ASP A 342 -20.71 -30.38 33.42
CA ASP A 342 -20.88 -31.00 34.73
C ASP A 342 -20.80 -29.96 35.86
N GLY A 343 -21.43 -30.24 37.00
CA GLY A 343 -21.57 -29.27 38.08
C GLY A 343 -20.24 -28.78 38.68
N GLU A 344 -19.16 -29.56 38.58
CA GLU A 344 -17.84 -29.13 39.02
C GLU A 344 -17.25 -28.12 38.04
N ARG A 345 -17.22 -28.43 36.75
CA ARG A 345 -16.72 -27.51 35.70
C ARG A 345 -17.56 -26.25 35.59
N ASP A 346 -18.87 -26.34 35.80
CA ASP A 346 -19.76 -25.17 35.76
C ASP A 346 -19.54 -24.24 36.96
N ALA A 347 -19.29 -24.80 38.16
CA ALA A 347 -18.90 -24.02 39.34
C ALA A 347 -17.49 -23.41 39.19
N GLN A 348 -16.52 -24.15 38.64
CA GLN A 348 -15.19 -23.63 38.31
C GLN A 348 -15.26 -22.48 37.29
N LEU A 349 -16.11 -22.62 36.25
CA LEU A 349 -16.38 -21.57 35.28
C LEU A 349 -16.97 -20.34 35.97
N GLU A 350 -18.01 -20.50 36.79
CA GLU A 350 -18.65 -19.37 37.47
C GLU A 350 -17.67 -18.63 38.38
N HIS A 351 -16.86 -19.35 39.18
CA HIS A 351 -15.81 -18.74 39.99
C HIS A 351 -14.84 -17.90 39.15
N ARG A 352 -14.41 -18.40 37.99
CA ARG A 352 -13.55 -17.64 37.06
C ARG A 352 -14.27 -16.43 36.46
N LEU A 353 -15.54 -16.56 36.07
CA LEU A 353 -16.33 -15.44 35.55
C LEU A 353 -16.54 -14.36 36.62
N GLN A 354 -16.78 -14.72 37.89
CA GLN A 354 -16.90 -13.76 38.99
C GLN A 354 -15.57 -13.09 39.33
N ALA A 355 -14.45 -13.81 39.29
CA ALA A 355 -13.11 -13.21 39.42
C ALA A 355 -12.80 -12.20 38.29
N ILE A 356 -13.27 -12.44 37.05
CA ILE A 356 -13.15 -11.49 35.94
C ILE A 356 -14.06 -10.25 36.11
N LYS A 357 -15.14 -10.35 36.90
CA LYS A 357 -16.07 -9.25 37.22
C LYS A 357 -15.63 -8.40 38.42
N SER A 358 -14.69 -8.86 39.26
CA SER A 358 -14.36 -8.20 40.53
C SER A 358 -13.58 -6.90 40.33
N THR A 359 -13.75 -5.95 41.25
CA THR A 359 -13.17 -4.60 41.17
C THR A 359 -11.76 -4.47 41.74
N GLU A 360 -11.15 -5.55 42.22
CA GLU A 360 -9.80 -5.58 42.78
C GLU A 360 -8.69 -5.59 41.70
N PHE A 361 -9.08 -5.38 40.44
CA PHE A 361 -8.23 -5.55 39.26
C PHE A 361 -7.33 -4.35 38.97
N SER A 362 -6.03 -4.49 39.22
CA SER A 362 -4.97 -3.49 38.97
C SER A 362 -4.34 -3.56 37.56
N GLY A 363 -4.98 -4.21 36.58
CA GLY A 363 -4.38 -4.50 35.28
C GLY A 363 -4.38 -3.36 34.25
N TYR A 364 -3.43 -3.46 33.30
CA TYR A 364 -3.07 -2.45 32.29
C TYR A 364 -4.22 -1.92 31.41
N TYR A 365 -5.31 -2.68 31.23
CA TYR A 365 -6.47 -2.21 30.48
C TYR A 365 -7.41 -1.35 31.33
N GLN A 366 -7.04 -0.09 31.53
CA GLN A 366 -7.87 0.90 32.24
C GLN A 366 -9.30 1.06 31.66
N TYR A 367 -9.55 0.70 30.40
CA TYR A 367 -10.92 0.69 29.84
C TYR A 367 -11.78 -0.49 30.29
N MET A 368 -11.23 -1.46 31.03
CA MET A 368 -11.98 -2.53 31.70
C MET A 368 -12.35 -2.14 33.14
N GLN A 369 -11.63 -1.18 33.73
CA GLN A 369 -11.91 -0.67 35.07
C GLN A 369 -13.13 0.26 35.02
N ALA A 370 -14.27 -0.22 35.53
CA ALA A 370 -15.53 0.54 35.61
C ALA A 370 -15.52 1.54 36.77
N SER A 371 -14.51 2.43 36.78
CA SER A 371 -14.24 3.42 37.83
C SER A 371 -14.50 4.87 37.39
N GLY A 372 -15.00 5.06 36.16
CA GLY A 372 -15.42 6.38 35.67
C GLY A 372 -16.81 6.76 36.20
N PRO A 373 -17.16 8.06 36.24
CA PRO A 373 -18.54 8.47 36.48
C PRO A 373 -19.45 7.85 35.41
N ALA A 374 -20.53 7.19 35.85
CA ALA A 374 -21.40 6.41 34.99
C ALA A 374 -21.83 7.20 33.74
N ALA A 375 -21.81 6.54 32.56
CA ALA A 375 -22.03 7.17 31.26
C ALA A 375 -23.42 7.85 31.19
N SER A 376 -23.46 9.13 31.54
CA SER A 376 -24.63 9.87 32.09
C SER A 376 -25.80 10.12 31.14
N ASN A 377 -25.78 9.49 29.97
CA ASN A 377 -26.66 9.78 28.83
C ASN A 377 -26.85 8.52 27.94
N LEU A 378 -26.77 7.30 28.50
CA LEU A 378 -27.13 6.09 27.76
C LEU A 378 -28.65 6.04 27.50
N PRO A 379 -29.12 5.59 26.32
CA PRO A 379 -30.53 5.30 26.09
C PRO A 379 -31.03 4.20 27.03
N ALA A 380 -32.30 4.27 27.47
CA ALA A 380 -32.90 3.29 28.38
C ALA A 380 -32.89 1.84 27.84
N GLN A 381 -32.87 1.68 26.51
CA GLN A 381 -32.61 0.42 25.82
C GLN A 381 -31.79 0.70 24.54
N PHE A 382 -30.77 -0.09 24.23
CA PHE A 382 -29.97 0.04 23.01
C PHE A 382 -29.38 -1.28 22.50
N LEU A 383 -29.04 -1.33 21.21
CA LEU A 383 -28.20 -2.39 20.59
C LEU A 383 -26.76 -1.89 20.47
N LEU A 384 -25.78 -2.66 20.94
CA LEU A 384 -24.36 -2.29 20.89
C LEU A 384 -23.69 -2.81 19.61
N VAL A 385 -23.13 -1.91 18.80
CA VAL A 385 -22.30 -2.26 17.64
C VAL A 385 -20.87 -1.75 17.84
N PRO A 386 -19.94 -2.59 18.29
CA PRO A 386 -18.55 -2.21 18.47
C PRO A 386 -17.84 -2.17 17.11
N LEU A 387 -17.46 -0.97 16.67
CA LEU A 387 -16.76 -0.77 15.41
C LEU A 387 -15.32 -1.34 15.49
N GLN A 388 -14.75 -1.67 14.34
CA GLN A 388 -13.48 -2.35 14.16
C GLN A 388 -12.60 -1.64 13.13
N ILE A 389 -11.30 -1.93 13.13
CA ILE A 389 -10.37 -1.35 12.15
C ILE A 389 -10.45 -2.11 10.83
N GLU A 390 -10.77 -1.41 9.73
CA GLU A 390 -11.00 -2.01 8.41
C GLU A 390 -9.76 -2.72 7.81
N SER A 391 -8.56 -2.38 8.28
CA SER A 391 -7.30 -3.04 7.93
C SER A 391 -6.89 -4.15 8.90
N ASP A 392 -7.71 -4.48 9.91
CA ASP A 392 -7.41 -5.60 10.80
C ASP A 392 -7.59 -6.95 10.09
N THR A 393 -6.78 -7.95 10.47
CA THR A 393 -6.82 -9.28 9.84
C THR A 393 -8.16 -9.97 10.07
N ASN A 394 -8.80 -9.75 11.22
CA ASN A 394 -10.14 -10.27 11.51
C ASN A 394 -11.23 -9.72 10.58
N ILE A 395 -11.04 -8.51 10.03
CA ILE A 395 -11.94 -7.89 9.06
C ILE A 395 -11.53 -8.25 7.62
N VAL A 396 -10.24 -8.13 7.29
CA VAL A 396 -9.71 -8.36 5.93
C VAL A 396 -9.86 -9.82 5.49
N ARG A 397 -9.69 -10.80 6.40
CA ARG A 397 -9.87 -12.22 6.09
C ARG A 397 -11.25 -12.74 6.45
N HIS A 398 -11.66 -12.60 7.71
CA HIS A 398 -12.71 -13.43 8.31
C HIS A 398 -14.10 -12.78 8.39
N ALA A 399 -14.23 -11.48 8.05
CA ALA A 399 -15.52 -10.82 7.90
C ALA A 399 -16.09 -11.02 6.47
N PRO A 400 -17.42 -11.13 6.29
CA PRO A 400 -18.05 -11.17 4.97
C PRO A 400 -17.73 -9.92 4.15
N ALA A 401 -17.42 -10.10 2.86
CA ALA A 401 -16.98 -9.01 1.98
C ALA A 401 -17.92 -7.79 1.99
N ARG A 402 -19.23 -8.01 2.11
CA ARG A 402 -20.28 -6.96 2.17
C ARG A 402 -20.21 -6.05 3.39
N LEU A 403 -19.46 -6.41 4.45
CA LEU A 403 -19.41 -5.71 5.75
C LEU A 403 -18.02 -5.18 6.13
N ARG A 404 -17.01 -5.33 5.26
CA ARG A 404 -15.60 -5.02 5.61
C ARG A 404 -15.27 -3.54 5.82
N THR A 405 -16.24 -2.64 5.70
CA THR A 405 -16.09 -1.23 6.09
C THR A 405 -17.10 -0.89 7.17
N MET A 406 -16.73 0.01 8.08
CA MET A 406 -17.59 0.40 9.20
C MET A 406 -18.84 1.15 8.73
N GLN A 407 -18.75 1.85 7.59
CA GLN A 407 -19.92 2.39 6.92
C GLN A 407 -20.86 1.29 6.41
N ALA A 408 -20.32 0.21 5.81
CA ALA A 408 -21.16 -0.89 5.33
C ALA A 408 -21.80 -1.69 6.48
N LEU A 409 -21.12 -1.77 7.64
CA LEU A 409 -21.68 -2.31 8.88
C LEU A 409 -22.84 -1.43 9.39
N ILE A 410 -22.66 -0.11 9.49
CA ILE A 410 -23.74 0.84 9.83
C ILE A 410 -24.91 0.69 8.86
N ASP A 411 -24.64 0.75 7.55
CA ASP A 411 -25.65 0.65 6.50
C ASP A 411 -26.40 -0.69 6.55
N HIS A 412 -25.74 -1.78 6.97
CA HIS A 412 -26.39 -3.07 7.17
C HIS A 412 -27.28 -3.09 8.41
N VAL A 413 -26.78 -2.64 9.56
CA VAL A 413 -27.55 -2.65 10.81
C VAL A 413 -28.75 -1.71 10.73
N SER A 414 -28.60 -0.53 10.11
CA SER A 414 -29.75 0.36 9.88
C SER A 414 -30.80 -0.26 8.93
N ARG A 415 -30.42 -1.12 7.97
CA ARG A 415 -31.35 -1.90 7.13
C ARG A 415 -32.01 -3.08 7.86
N LEU A 416 -31.40 -3.60 8.92
CA LEU A 416 -32.00 -4.61 9.81
C LEU A 416 -33.06 -3.99 10.74
N ALA A 417 -33.13 -2.66 10.81
CA ALA A 417 -34.11 -1.88 11.56
C ALA A 417 -34.39 -2.41 12.99
N PRO A 418 -33.36 -2.62 13.84
CA PRO A 418 -33.56 -3.07 15.21
C PRO A 418 -34.50 -2.13 15.97
N PRO A 419 -35.39 -2.63 16.85
CA PRO A 419 -36.39 -1.79 17.53
C PRO A 419 -35.75 -0.71 18.41
N TRP A 420 -34.54 -0.97 18.92
CA TRP A 420 -33.79 -0.05 19.77
C TRP A 420 -32.91 0.94 18.97
N PRO A 421 -32.55 2.09 19.58
CA PRO A 421 -31.36 2.87 19.23
C PRO A 421 -30.11 1.99 19.07
N VAL A 422 -29.33 2.21 18.01
CA VAL A 422 -28.05 1.51 17.82
C VAL A 422 -26.89 2.39 18.26
N ILE A 423 -26.05 1.92 19.16
CA ILE A 423 -24.82 2.61 19.57
C ILE A 423 -23.63 2.01 18.83
N PHE A 424 -23.11 2.77 17.87
CA PHE A 424 -21.90 2.46 17.11
C PHE A 424 -20.66 2.96 17.88
N LYS A 425 -20.08 2.09 18.71
CA LYS A 425 -18.95 2.42 19.60
C LYS A 425 -17.65 2.51 18.82
N GLN A 426 -16.93 3.61 18.96
CA GLN A 426 -15.63 3.84 18.33
C GLN A 426 -14.58 2.81 18.80
N HIS A 427 -13.67 2.42 17.90
CA HIS A 427 -12.58 1.51 18.24
C HIS A 427 -11.41 2.24 18.95
N PRO A 428 -10.82 1.70 20.05
CA PRO A 428 -9.73 2.35 20.77
C PRO A 428 -8.44 2.61 19.97
N ALA A 429 -8.27 1.98 18.80
CA ALA A 429 -7.16 2.30 17.89
C ALA A 429 -7.48 3.45 16.91
N ASP A 430 -8.74 3.63 16.50
CA ASP A 430 -9.15 4.77 15.66
C ASP A 430 -9.08 6.09 16.43
N ALA A 431 -9.49 6.06 17.71
CA ALA A 431 -9.39 7.19 18.64
C ALA A 431 -7.95 7.73 18.75
N ARG A 432 -6.95 6.83 18.66
CA ARG A 432 -5.52 7.15 18.71
C ARG A 432 -4.89 7.52 17.35
N THR A 433 -5.57 7.27 16.23
CA THR A 433 -4.95 7.39 14.87
C THR A 433 -5.67 8.33 13.92
N GLY A 434 -6.83 8.90 14.27
CA GLY A 434 -7.45 9.98 13.48
C GLY A 434 -8.94 10.22 13.66
N ASN A 435 -9.62 9.51 14.57
CA ASN A 435 -11.05 9.65 14.85
C ASN A 435 -11.93 9.52 13.57
N ARG A 436 -11.59 8.60 12.68
CA ARG A 436 -12.28 8.38 11.40
C ARG A 436 -13.70 7.85 11.62
N HIS A 437 -13.91 7.07 12.68
CA HIS A 437 -15.23 6.50 12.99
C HIS A 437 -16.25 7.59 13.35
N LEU A 438 -15.80 8.73 13.88
CA LEU A 438 -16.66 9.89 14.21
C LEU A 438 -17.09 10.69 12.97
N ARG A 439 -16.72 10.27 11.77
CA ARG A 439 -17.09 10.86 10.48
C ARG A 439 -17.95 9.93 9.62
N LEU A 440 -18.37 8.80 10.18
CA LEU A 440 -19.28 7.86 9.52
C LEU A 440 -20.70 8.45 9.44
N GLN A 441 -21.47 8.02 8.45
CA GLN A 441 -22.84 8.49 8.23
C GLN A 441 -23.84 7.54 8.88
N LEU A 442 -24.48 7.98 9.95
CA LEU A 442 -25.66 7.31 10.51
C LEU A 442 -26.85 7.40 9.54
N ARG A 443 -27.74 6.41 9.55
CA ARG A 443 -28.92 6.38 8.66
C ARG A 443 -30.26 6.57 9.39
N ARG A 444 -30.32 6.27 10.69
CA ARG A 444 -31.52 6.49 11.53
C ARG A 444 -31.22 7.63 12.51
N LYS A 445 -32.19 8.53 12.73
CA LYS A 445 -32.03 9.69 13.65
C LYS A 445 -31.80 9.29 15.11
N GLN A 446 -32.19 8.07 15.48
CA GLN A 446 -32.08 7.50 16.83
C GLN A 446 -30.76 6.74 17.09
N ASP A 447 -30.00 6.43 16.04
CA ASP A 447 -28.71 5.73 16.20
C ASP A 447 -27.62 6.75 16.62
N LEU A 448 -26.54 6.29 17.26
CA LEU A 448 -25.51 7.15 17.86
C LEU A 448 -24.10 6.67 17.49
N LEU A 449 -23.24 7.59 17.02
CA LEU A 449 -21.79 7.39 17.03
C LEU A 449 -21.27 7.73 18.41
N TRP A 450 -20.55 6.80 19.03
CA TRP A 450 -20.17 6.91 20.44
C TRP A 450 -18.64 6.93 20.59
N PRO A 451 -18.04 8.09 20.92
CA PRO A 451 -16.59 8.22 21.06
C PRO A 451 -15.98 7.29 22.11
N GLN A 452 -14.66 7.10 22.02
CA GLN A 452 -13.96 6.33 23.04
C GLN A 452 -13.87 7.07 24.39
N THR A 453 -14.01 8.39 24.41
CA THR A 453 -14.02 9.23 25.63
C THR A 453 -15.32 9.18 26.42
N ARG A 454 -16.43 8.67 25.86
CA ARG A 454 -17.77 8.71 26.48
C ARG A 454 -18.10 7.42 27.25
N GLY A 455 -17.20 6.98 28.12
CA GLY A 455 -17.35 5.71 28.86
C GLY A 455 -16.93 4.46 28.06
N ASN A 456 -16.88 3.32 28.75
CA ASN A 456 -16.29 2.07 28.28
C ASN A 456 -17.33 0.98 27.93
N ILE A 457 -16.89 -0.13 27.32
CA ILE A 457 -17.80 -1.19 26.85
C ILE A 457 -18.37 -2.04 27.99
N HIS A 458 -17.60 -2.28 29.05
CA HIS A 458 -18.03 -3.09 30.20
C HIS A 458 -19.07 -2.35 31.06
N GLU A 459 -18.95 -1.02 31.19
CA GLU A 459 -20.01 -0.14 31.71
C GLU A 459 -21.31 -0.29 30.91
N MET A 460 -21.22 -0.26 29.58
CA MET A 460 -22.38 -0.41 28.70
C MET A 460 -23.04 -1.79 28.80
N LEU A 461 -22.25 -2.87 28.91
CA LEU A 461 -22.77 -4.23 29.08
C LEU A 461 -23.41 -4.43 30.46
N ARG A 462 -22.75 -3.97 31.54
CA ARG A 462 -23.25 -4.04 32.93
C ARG A 462 -24.50 -3.20 33.18
N SER A 463 -24.79 -2.20 32.34
CA SER A 463 -25.87 -1.23 32.54
C SER A 463 -27.31 -1.78 32.58
N GLY A 464 -27.56 -3.01 32.10
CA GLY A 464 -28.91 -3.55 31.92
C GLY A 464 -29.73 -2.90 30.79
N ALA A 465 -29.24 -1.81 30.19
CA ALA A 465 -29.85 -1.14 29.04
C ALA A 465 -29.39 -1.73 27.68
N CYS A 466 -28.25 -2.43 27.65
CA CYS A 466 -27.76 -3.12 26.45
C CYS A 466 -28.60 -4.37 26.15
N ARG A 467 -29.48 -4.31 25.15
CA ARG A 467 -30.39 -5.40 24.73
C ARG A 467 -29.72 -6.44 23.81
N GLY A 468 -28.46 -6.22 23.46
CA GLY A 468 -27.65 -7.18 22.74
C GLY A 468 -26.46 -6.54 22.03
N ILE A 469 -25.54 -7.39 21.58
CA ILE A 469 -24.38 -7.02 20.76
C ILE A 469 -24.65 -7.44 19.32
N LEU A 470 -24.35 -6.60 18.34
CA LEU A 470 -24.21 -7.03 16.94
C LEU A 470 -22.80 -6.65 16.49
N THR A 471 -21.96 -7.64 16.21
CA THR A 471 -20.54 -7.43 15.97
C THR A 471 -20.00 -8.12 14.72
N LEU A 472 -18.86 -7.62 14.26
CA LEU A 472 -18.09 -8.13 13.15
C LEU A 472 -16.72 -8.59 13.66
N ASN A 473 -16.66 -9.83 14.15
CA ASN A 473 -15.45 -10.50 14.65
C ASN A 473 -14.73 -9.83 15.85
N SER A 474 -15.43 -8.99 16.64
CA SER A 474 -14.85 -8.38 17.83
C SER A 474 -15.01 -9.29 19.07
N ASN A 475 -13.98 -9.33 19.93
CA ASN A 475 -14.04 -10.03 21.23
C ASN A 475 -15.10 -9.45 22.20
N VAL A 476 -15.80 -8.38 21.83
CA VAL A 476 -16.97 -7.86 22.58
C VAL A 476 -18.11 -8.88 22.66
N ALA A 477 -18.24 -9.80 21.70
CA ALA A 477 -19.14 -10.94 21.85
C ALA A 477 -18.75 -11.86 23.02
N HIS A 478 -17.45 -11.94 23.36
CA HIS A 478 -16.95 -12.69 24.50
C HIS A 478 -17.10 -11.90 25.80
N ASP A 479 -16.85 -10.58 25.79
CA ASP A 479 -17.13 -9.71 26.95
C ASP A 479 -18.62 -9.76 27.34
N GLY A 480 -19.51 -9.98 26.37
CA GLY A 480 -20.95 -10.17 26.58
C GLY A 480 -21.31 -11.44 27.36
N LEU A 481 -20.47 -12.47 27.36
CA LEU A 481 -20.67 -13.71 28.14
C LEU A 481 -20.58 -13.47 29.65
N LEU A 482 -19.89 -12.41 30.10
CA LEU A 482 -19.78 -12.07 31.53
C LEU A 482 -21.10 -11.57 32.14
N TRP A 483 -21.93 -10.94 31.32
CA TRP A 483 -23.16 -10.25 31.74
C TRP A 483 -24.41 -10.84 31.05
N ASP A 484 -24.28 -12.05 30.52
CA ASP A 484 -25.29 -12.78 29.73
C ASP A 484 -25.97 -11.97 28.62
N VAL A 485 -25.26 -11.00 28.05
CA VAL A 485 -25.75 -10.18 26.95
C VAL A 485 -25.83 -11.06 25.68
N PRO A 486 -26.97 -11.13 24.99
CA PRO A 486 -27.11 -11.88 23.74
C PRO A 486 -26.31 -11.23 22.62
N ALA A 487 -25.81 -12.02 21.66
CA ALA A 487 -24.95 -11.52 20.59
C ALA A 487 -25.23 -12.11 19.21
N ILE A 488 -25.13 -11.24 18.20
CA ILE A 488 -25.16 -11.56 16.77
C ILE A 488 -23.74 -11.37 16.21
N VAL A 489 -23.18 -12.42 15.61
CA VAL A 489 -21.79 -12.46 15.11
C VAL A 489 -21.75 -12.60 13.59
N LEU A 490 -21.61 -11.47 12.89
CA LEU A 490 -21.71 -11.41 11.43
C LEU A 490 -20.40 -11.79 10.70
N GLY A 491 -19.70 -12.83 11.15
CA GLY A 491 -18.43 -13.29 10.57
C GLY A 491 -17.83 -14.51 11.28
N ARG A 492 -16.62 -14.91 10.87
CA ARG A 492 -15.90 -16.06 11.45
C ARG A 492 -14.89 -15.61 12.51
N ASN A 493 -14.90 -16.27 13.67
CA ASN A 493 -13.88 -16.22 14.73
C ASN A 493 -13.78 -17.65 15.34
N VAL A 494 -13.48 -17.81 16.63
CA VAL A 494 -13.48 -19.11 17.32
C VAL A 494 -14.88 -19.75 17.34
N TRP A 495 -15.95 -18.96 17.38
CA TRP A 495 -17.32 -19.46 17.32
C TRP A 495 -17.64 -20.19 15.99
N PRO A 496 -18.48 -21.24 16.01
CA PRO A 496 -18.91 -21.94 14.81
C PRO A 496 -19.73 -21.02 13.88
N SER A 497 -19.67 -21.28 12.57
CA SER A 497 -20.46 -20.52 11.57
C SER A 497 -21.69 -21.25 11.05
N ARG A 498 -21.90 -22.50 11.48
CA ARG A 498 -23.07 -23.37 11.24
C ARG A 498 -23.15 -24.40 12.38
N GLY A 499 -24.35 -24.92 12.62
CA GLY A 499 -24.69 -25.88 13.68
C GLY A 499 -26.13 -25.64 14.13
N GLU A 500 -26.75 -26.60 14.82
CA GLU A 500 -28.12 -26.44 15.33
C GLU A 500 -28.17 -25.44 16.48
N ASN A 501 -27.21 -25.52 17.41
CA ASN A 501 -27.10 -24.67 18.59
C ASN A 501 -25.73 -23.97 18.65
N PRO A 502 -25.51 -22.85 17.94
CA PRO A 502 -24.32 -22.01 18.12
C PRO A 502 -24.44 -21.11 19.38
N PRO A 503 -23.33 -20.73 20.04
CA PRO A 503 -23.37 -19.89 21.25
C PRO A 503 -23.79 -18.43 20.99
N PHE A 504 -23.87 -18.03 19.71
CA PHE A 504 -24.26 -16.71 19.22
C PHE A 504 -25.08 -16.85 17.93
N LEU A 505 -25.99 -15.92 17.66
CA LEU A 505 -26.72 -15.89 16.39
C LEU A 505 -25.78 -15.46 15.25
N THR A 506 -25.81 -16.17 14.11
CA THR A 506 -24.87 -15.92 12.99
C THR A 506 -25.41 -14.98 11.90
N ASP A 507 -26.70 -14.65 11.94
CA ASP A 507 -27.33 -13.53 11.22
C ASP A 507 -28.41 -12.92 12.12
N ALA A 508 -28.90 -11.72 11.80
CA ALA A 508 -29.93 -11.06 12.60
C ALA A 508 -31.32 -11.71 12.37
N PRO A 509 -32.08 -12.00 13.44
CA PRO A 509 -33.39 -12.63 13.30
C PRO A 509 -34.44 -11.62 12.78
N ARG A 510 -35.44 -12.11 12.05
CA ARG A 510 -36.59 -11.28 11.62
C ARG A 510 -37.47 -10.84 12.80
N ASP A 511 -37.55 -11.70 13.80
CA ASP A 511 -38.17 -11.42 15.10
C ASP A 511 -37.06 -11.23 16.14
N TRP A 512 -36.98 -10.03 16.71
CA TRP A 512 -35.96 -9.67 17.69
C TRP A 512 -36.17 -10.33 19.06
N SER A 513 -37.32 -10.96 19.32
CA SER A 513 -37.51 -11.81 20.53
C SER A 513 -36.46 -12.92 20.63
N ARG A 514 -36.09 -13.50 19.47
CA ARG A 514 -35.10 -14.58 19.35
C ARG A 514 -33.70 -14.19 19.80
N LEU A 515 -33.38 -12.89 19.84
CA LEU A 515 -32.13 -12.41 20.40
C LEU A 515 -32.06 -12.71 21.90
N GLN A 516 -33.12 -12.42 22.64
CA GLN A 516 -33.22 -12.72 24.07
C GLN A 516 -33.39 -14.24 24.32
N ALA A 517 -34.15 -14.95 23.47
CA ALA A 517 -34.27 -16.41 23.56
C ALA A 517 -32.90 -17.13 23.50
N SER A 518 -31.93 -16.60 22.74
CA SER A 518 -30.57 -17.14 22.63
C SER A 518 -29.73 -17.09 23.92
N VAL A 519 -30.26 -16.57 25.03
CA VAL A 519 -29.66 -16.65 26.38
C VAL A 519 -30.59 -17.24 27.44
N ASP A 520 -31.90 -17.26 27.18
CA ASP A 520 -32.91 -17.77 28.11
C ASP A 520 -33.29 -19.23 27.88
N GLU A 521 -33.16 -19.74 26.65
CA GLU A 521 -33.35 -21.16 26.35
C GLU A 521 -32.26 -22.01 27.03
N PRO A 522 -32.61 -23.06 27.81
CA PRO A 522 -31.62 -23.85 28.56
C PRO A 522 -30.51 -24.46 27.69
N GLN A 523 -30.84 -24.90 26.47
CA GLN A 523 -29.87 -25.49 25.55
C GLN A 523 -28.89 -24.44 24.99
N ALA A 524 -29.36 -23.23 24.66
CA ALA A 524 -28.50 -22.13 24.25
C ALA A 524 -27.61 -21.64 25.40
N ARG A 525 -28.14 -21.57 26.63
CA ARG A 525 -27.37 -21.24 27.84
C ARG A 525 -26.27 -22.26 28.13
N ALA A 526 -26.57 -23.55 28.01
CA ALA A 526 -25.59 -24.63 28.14
C ALA A 526 -24.46 -24.51 27.10
N CYS A 527 -24.80 -24.30 25.83
CA CYS A 527 -23.83 -24.05 24.76
C CYS A 527 -22.93 -22.84 25.03
N ARG A 528 -23.51 -21.73 25.53
CA ARG A 528 -22.76 -20.51 25.88
C ARG A 528 -21.78 -20.72 27.04
N ARG A 529 -22.16 -21.48 28.07
CA ARG A 529 -21.25 -21.80 29.20
C ARG A 529 -20.14 -22.77 28.75
N ALA A 530 -20.47 -23.79 27.96
CA ALA A 530 -19.47 -24.65 27.32
C ALA A 530 -18.49 -23.85 26.42
N TYR A 531 -18.98 -22.87 25.65
CA TYR A 531 -18.14 -21.99 24.84
C TYR A 531 -17.27 -21.05 25.68
N ALA A 532 -17.79 -20.48 26.78
CA ALA A 532 -17.01 -19.65 27.70
C ALA A 532 -15.86 -20.45 28.33
N GLN A 533 -16.15 -21.68 28.79
CA GLN A 533 -15.14 -22.60 29.30
C GLN A 533 -14.12 -23.00 28.21
N HIS A 534 -14.55 -23.21 26.96
CA HIS A 534 -13.65 -23.48 25.83
C HIS A 534 -12.67 -22.33 25.58
N LEU A 535 -13.12 -21.08 25.59
CA LEU A 535 -12.24 -19.91 25.41
C LEU A 535 -11.19 -19.82 26.53
N ILE A 536 -11.62 -19.95 27.78
CA ILE A 536 -10.75 -19.86 28.96
C ILE A 536 -9.73 -21.03 28.97
N ALA A 537 -10.16 -22.25 28.59
CA ALA A 537 -9.29 -23.43 28.59
C ALA A 537 -8.26 -23.48 27.44
N HIS A 538 -8.46 -22.72 26.36
CA HIS A 538 -7.53 -22.61 25.22
C HIS A 538 -6.69 -21.33 25.24
N GLN A 539 -6.59 -20.68 26.39
CA GLN A 539 -5.71 -19.56 26.66
C GLN A 539 -4.55 -19.96 27.58
N VAL A 540 -3.55 -19.09 27.65
CA VAL A 540 -2.37 -19.24 28.50
C VAL A 540 -2.22 -17.94 29.29
N SER A 541 -2.32 -18.01 30.61
CA SER A 541 -1.98 -16.89 31.50
C SER A 541 -0.46 -16.67 31.55
N LEU A 542 0.01 -15.52 32.06
CA LEU A 542 1.45 -15.26 32.17
C LEU A 542 2.16 -16.26 33.10
N ALA A 543 1.47 -16.78 34.13
CA ALA A 543 1.99 -17.83 35.01
C ALA A 543 2.12 -19.19 34.30
N GLU A 544 1.14 -19.56 33.47
CA GLU A 544 1.20 -20.80 32.66
C GLU A 544 2.19 -20.68 31.49
N ALA A 545 2.46 -19.47 31.01
CA ALA A 545 3.53 -19.20 30.06
C ALA A 545 4.93 -19.30 30.70
N ALA A 546 5.03 -19.19 32.02
CA ALA A 546 6.28 -19.35 32.78
C ALA A 546 6.60 -20.84 33.08
N ASP A 547 5.59 -21.72 33.16
CA ASP A 547 5.77 -23.16 33.36
C ASP A 547 6.44 -23.82 32.13
N PRO A 548 7.67 -24.36 32.25
CA PRO A 548 8.35 -25.03 31.15
C PRO A 548 7.60 -26.24 30.58
N GLN A 549 6.83 -26.98 31.40
CA GLN A 549 6.08 -28.15 30.92
C GLN A 549 4.87 -27.75 30.07
N ARG A 550 4.17 -26.66 30.44
CA ARG A 550 3.13 -26.06 29.59
C ARG A 550 3.71 -25.59 28.26
N VAL A 551 4.86 -24.92 28.30
CA VAL A 551 5.55 -24.43 27.10
C VAL A 551 6.03 -25.59 26.22
N ALA A 552 6.51 -26.69 26.79
CA ALA A 552 6.85 -27.90 26.04
C ALA A 552 5.66 -28.46 25.24
N GLY A 553 4.46 -28.48 25.84
CA GLY A 553 3.22 -28.87 25.14
C GLY A 553 2.87 -27.97 23.95
N LEU A 554 3.09 -26.65 24.06
CA LEU A 554 2.89 -25.71 22.96
C LEU A 554 3.91 -25.93 21.82
N LEU A 555 5.17 -26.19 22.17
CA LEU A 555 6.22 -26.51 21.20
C LEU A 555 5.93 -27.82 20.46
N GLU A 556 5.51 -28.87 21.18
CA GLU A 556 5.04 -30.12 20.58
C GLU A 556 3.87 -29.90 19.63
N LEU A 557 2.89 -29.07 19.99
CA LEU A 557 1.73 -28.79 19.14
C LEU A 557 2.15 -28.16 17.80
N ALA A 558 3.09 -27.22 17.81
CA ALA A 558 3.67 -26.65 16.59
C ALA A 558 4.48 -27.67 15.78
N LEU A 559 5.22 -28.58 16.44
CA LEU A 559 5.96 -29.65 15.79
C LEU A 559 5.05 -30.72 15.17
N ARG A 560 3.87 -30.98 15.74
CA ARG A 560 2.86 -31.89 15.19
C ARG A 560 2.19 -31.29 13.94
N GLU A 561 1.84 -30.01 13.97
CA GLU A 561 1.28 -29.29 12.82
C GLU A 561 2.29 -29.09 11.68
N ARG A 562 3.58 -28.93 12.00
CA ARG A 562 4.64 -28.80 11.00
C ARG A 562 5.97 -29.41 11.47
N PRO A 563 6.20 -30.71 11.23
CA PRO A 563 7.41 -31.42 11.67
C PRO A 563 8.71 -30.82 11.14
N MET A 564 9.76 -30.80 11.98
CA MET A 564 11.12 -30.46 11.53
C MET A 564 11.73 -31.59 10.68
N PRO A 565 12.54 -31.26 9.64
CA PRO A 565 13.25 -32.27 8.86
C PRO A 565 14.31 -33.00 9.71
N ARG A 566 14.22 -34.34 9.76
CA ARG A 566 15.12 -35.22 10.51
C ARG A 566 16.60 -34.88 10.25
N THR A 567 17.44 -35.06 11.27
CA THR A 567 18.89 -35.15 11.10
C THR A 567 19.20 -36.30 10.14
N GLY A 568 20.05 -36.06 9.14
CA GLY A 568 20.34 -37.00 8.06
C GLY A 568 19.37 -37.02 6.87
N SER A 569 18.15 -36.45 6.95
CA SER A 569 17.26 -36.44 5.77
C SER A 569 17.78 -35.51 4.67
N VAL A 570 17.94 -36.02 3.45
CA VAL A 570 18.31 -35.23 2.28
C VAL A 570 17.14 -34.33 1.88
N ILE A 571 17.16 -33.08 2.37
CA ILE A 571 16.33 -32.01 1.81
C ILE A 571 16.82 -31.78 0.38
N ALA A 572 15.96 -32.04 -0.61
CA ALA A 572 16.29 -31.87 -2.02
C ALA A 572 16.69 -30.42 -2.32
N ARG A 573 18.01 -30.19 -2.44
CA ARG A 573 18.56 -28.91 -2.86
C ARG A 573 18.20 -28.66 -4.32
N PRO A 574 17.75 -27.45 -4.72
CA PRO A 574 17.90 -26.99 -6.09
C PRO A 574 19.38 -27.12 -6.49
N PRO A 575 19.70 -27.53 -7.73
CA PRO A 575 21.04 -27.96 -8.08
C PRO A 575 22.09 -26.86 -7.83
N PRO A 576 23.23 -27.20 -7.20
CA PRO A 576 24.32 -26.23 -7.04
C PRO A 576 24.89 -25.88 -8.41
N ARG A 577 25.13 -24.58 -8.68
CA ARG A 577 26.10 -24.21 -9.71
C ARG A 577 27.46 -24.70 -9.23
N ALA A 578 28.10 -25.56 -10.02
CA ALA A 578 29.33 -26.22 -9.63
C ALA A 578 30.45 -25.20 -9.37
N ILE A 579 31.02 -25.24 -8.17
CA ILE A 579 32.36 -24.69 -7.93
C ILE A 579 33.33 -25.73 -8.47
N ALA A 580 33.77 -25.54 -9.70
CA ALA A 580 34.94 -26.26 -10.21
C ALA A 580 36.18 -25.70 -9.49
N THR A 581 36.99 -26.57 -8.90
CA THR A 581 38.28 -26.24 -8.28
C THR A 581 39.34 -25.91 -9.34
N ARG A 582 39.13 -24.83 -10.09
CA ARG A 582 40.25 -24.11 -10.71
C ARG A 582 41.06 -23.45 -9.60
N ALA A 583 42.39 -23.47 -9.74
CA ALA A 583 43.30 -22.71 -8.89
C ALA A 583 42.82 -21.25 -8.80
N THR A 584 42.85 -20.68 -7.59
CA THR A 584 42.25 -19.38 -7.29
C THR A 584 42.97 -18.24 -7.99
N LYS A 585 42.53 -17.92 -9.21
CA LYS A 585 42.57 -16.52 -9.66
C LYS A 585 41.74 -15.71 -8.65
N PRO A 586 42.26 -14.57 -8.15
CA PRO A 586 41.58 -13.81 -7.12
C PRO A 586 40.18 -13.42 -7.61
N GLN A 587 39.16 -13.78 -6.83
CA GLN A 587 37.82 -13.31 -7.08
C GLN A 587 37.81 -11.80 -6.82
N PRO A 588 37.35 -10.95 -7.75
CA PRO A 588 37.36 -9.50 -7.53
C PRO A 588 36.55 -9.18 -6.27
N PRO A 589 37.02 -8.24 -5.43
CA PRO A 589 36.33 -7.88 -4.19
C PRO A 589 34.90 -7.43 -4.49
N ALA A 590 34.00 -7.61 -3.51
CA ALA A 590 32.64 -7.11 -3.64
C ALA A 590 32.67 -5.59 -3.86
N PRO A 591 31.92 -5.05 -4.84
CA PRO A 591 32.04 -3.63 -5.21
C PRO A 591 31.66 -2.71 -4.04
N PRO A 592 32.40 -1.61 -3.81
CA PRO A 592 32.14 -0.65 -2.74
C PRO A 592 30.72 -0.09 -2.80
N VAL A 593 30.21 0.29 -1.63
CA VAL A 593 28.79 0.61 -1.41
C VAL A 593 28.61 2.09 -1.16
N ILE A 594 27.87 2.77 -2.04
CA ILE A 594 27.41 4.15 -1.81
C ILE A 594 25.99 4.10 -1.24
N ASN A 595 25.78 4.66 -0.04
CA ASN A 595 24.50 4.62 0.64
C ASN A 595 23.76 5.96 0.57
N VAL A 596 22.60 5.98 -0.07
CA VAL A 596 21.71 7.15 -0.16
C VAL A 596 20.72 7.14 1.00
N VAL A 597 20.78 8.17 1.84
CA VAL A 597 20.11 8.23 3.14
C VAL A 597 19.04 9.32 3.18
N ALA A 598 17.80 8.91 3.48
CA ALA A 598 16.73 9.81 3.90
C ALA A 598 15.62 9.04 4.63
N GLU A 599 15.29 9.42 5.87
CA GLU A 599 14.11 8.95 6.62
C GLU A 599 12.80 9.27 5.87
N HIS A 600 11.83 8.35 5.83
CA HIS A 600 10.65 8.52 4.98
C HIS A 600 9.65 9.55 5.56
N LYS A 601 9.70 10.80 5.07
CA LYS A 601 8.88 11.94 5.55
C LYS A 601 7.99 12.55 4.46
N GLY A 602 7.69 11.79 3.40
CA GLY A 602 6.92 12.24 2.25
C GLY A 602 7.54 11.80 0.92
N TRP A 603 6.94 12.26 -0.18
CA TRP A 603 7.17 11.78 -1.54
C TRP A 603 8.50 12.26 -2.17
N LEU A 604 8.88 13.54 -2.03
CA LEU A 604 9.96 14.18 -2.79
C LEU A 604 11.32 13.48 -2.61
N PHE A 605 11.84 13.48 -1.38
CA PHE A 605 13.13 12.88 -1.05
C PHE A 605 13.11 11.34 -1.17
N GLU A 606 11.95 10.70 -1.06
CA GLU A 606 11.84 9.27 -1.33
C GLU A 606 12.03 8.99 -2.83
N HIS A 607 11.38 9.74 -3.70
CA HIS A 607 11.53 9.60 -5.15
C HIS A 607 12.99 9.81 -5.59
N TRP A 608 13.64 10.87 -5.11
CA TRP A 608 15.06 11.12 -5.41
C TRP A 608 16.01 10.04 -4.85
N LYS A 609 15.73 9.51 -3.64
CA LYS A 609 16.50 8.39 -3.05
C LYS A 609 16.41 7.13 -3.89
N GLN A 610 15.22 6.79 -4.39
CA GLN A 610 15.03 5.63 -5.27
C GLN A 610 15.64 5.87 -6.66
N ALA A 611 15.58 7.09 -7.21
CA ALA A 611 16.21 7.44 -8.48
C ALA A 611 17.74 7.30 -8.43
N LEU A 612 18.39 7.81 -7.38
CA LEU A 612 19.83 7.61 -7.16
C LEU A 612 20.18 6.13 -6.99
N ALA A 613 19.40 5.38 -6.21
CA ALA A 613 19.65 3.95 -5.99
C ALA A 613 19.36 3.06 -7.22
N ALA A 614 18.58 3.54 -8.19
CA ALA A 614 18.34 2.89 -9.48
C ALA A 614 19.34 3.32 -10.57
N THR A 615 20.11 4.39 -10.36
CA THR A 615 21.06 4.92 -11.34
C THR A 615 22.35 4.08 -11.32
N PRO A 616 22.79 3.49 -12.46
CA PRO A 616 24.02 2.72 -12.50
C PRO A 616 25.26 3.61 -12.31
N LEU A 617 26.12 3.21 -11.36
CA LEU A 617 27.46 3.77 -11.16
C LEU A 617 28.49 2.64 -11.39
N PRO A 618 29.35 2.71 -12.43
CA PRO A 618 30.39 1.71 -12.67
C PRO A 618 31.30 1.51 -11.45
N GLY A 619 31.65 0.25 -11.15
CA GLY A 619 32.52 -0.09 -10.01
C GLY A 619 31.83 -0.17 -8.63
N TYR A 620 30.64 0.43 -8.46
CA TYR A 620 29.97 0.58 -7.17
C TYR A 620 28.60 -0.12 -7.09
N ARG A 621 28.12 -0.34 -5.86
CA ARG A 621 26.75 -0.75 -5.55
C ARG A 621 26.03 0.34 -4.77
N VAL A 622 25.13 1.07 -5.42
CA VAL A 622 24.29 2.08 -4.76
C VAL A 622 23.19 1.39 -3.91
N ALA A 623 22.88 1.93 -2.74
CA ALA A 623 21.86 1.38 -1.83
C ALA A 623 21.06 2.48 -1.10
N ALA A 624 19.73 2.46 -1.21
CA ALA A 624 18.83 3.34 -0.47
C ALA A 624 18.58 2.87 0.98
N SER A 625 18.52 3.81 1.93
CA SER A 625 18.07 3.53 3.31
C SER A 625 17.44 4.74 4.03
N GLU A 626 16.75 4.48 5.15
CA GLU A 626 16.23 5.53 6.04
C GLU A 626 17.22 5.97 7.14
N ARG A 627 18.21 5.13 7.43
CA ARG A 627 19.31 5.38 8.36
C ARG A 627 20.62 4.93 7.70
N PRO A 628 21.75 5.60 7.97
CA PRO A 628 23.00 5.25 7.31
C PRO A 628 23.44 3.83 7.63
N LEU A 629 23.87 3.11 6.60
CA LEU A 629 24.45 1.78 6.69
C LEU A 629 25.91 1.93 7.15
N ALA A 630 26.28 1.39 8.32
CA ALA A 630 27.62 1.54 8.88
C ALA A 630 28.72 0.91 8.01
N GLN A 631 28.37 -0.10 7.21
CA GLN A 631 29.25 -0.83 6.29
C GLN A 631 29.28 -0.26 4.86
N ALA A 632 28.95 1.02 4.69
CA ALA A 632 29.09 1.72 3.41
C ALA A 632 30.44 2.44 3.30
N ASP A 633 30.89 2.62 2.06
CA ASP A 633 32.16 3.26 1.74
C ASP A 633 31.99 4.78 1.60
N ALA A 634 30.82 5.24 1.17
CA ALA A 634 30.39 6.66 1.23
C ALA A 634 28.88 6.79 1.45
N TRP A 635 28.44 7.96 1.91
CA TRP A 635 27.02 8.28 2.17
C TRP A 635 26.56 9.54 1.42
N ILE A 636 25.35 9.53 0.89
CA ILE A 636 24.66 10.70 0.32
C ILE A 636 23.46 11.04 1.20
N PHE A 637 23.52 12.15 1.94
CA PHE A 637 22.44 12.66 2.77
C PHE A 637 21.59 13.66 1.98
N LEU A 638 20.38 13.23 1.58
CA LEU A 638 19.45 14.06 0.80
C LEU A 638 18.84 15.24 1.59
N ARG A 639 19.10 15.33 2.89
CA ARG A 639 18.71 16.47 3.73
C ARG A 639 19.87 16.87 4.62
N ALA A 640 20.26 18.14 4.52
CA ALA A 640 21.30 18.79 5.33
C ALA A 640 21.24 18.45 6.84
N SER A 641 20.03 18.47 7.42
CA SER A 641 19.81 18.20 8.85
C SER A 641 19.88 16.72 9.27
N GLU A 642 20.10 15.80 8.33
CA GLU A 642 20.40 14.39 8.62
C GLU A 642 21.90 14.08 8.55
N ALA A 643 22.73 15.02 8.06
CA ALA A 643 24.18 14.83 7.94
C ALA A 643 24.88 14.52 9.27
N GLY A 644 24.35 15.01 10.41
CA GLY A 644 24.85 14.66 11.75
C GLY A 644 24.71 13.17 12.11
N ARG A 645 23.98 12.38 11.32
CA ARG A 645 23.89 10.92 11.45
C ARG A 645 25.05 10.19 10.73
N ALA A 646 25.93 10.90 10.02
CA ALA A 646 27.05 10.33 9.26
C ALA A 646 27.96 9.45 10.15
N PRO A 647 28.14 8.15 9.80
CA PRO A 647 29.13 7.29 10.46
C PRO A 647 30.56 7.79 10.24
N ASP A 648 30.81 8.43 9.10
CA ASP A 648 32.05 9.12 8.76
C ASP A 648 31.70 10.39 7.94
N PRO A 649 31.79 11.58 8.55
CA PRO A 649 31.48 12.84 7.85
C PRO A 649 32.39 13.13 6.65
N MET A 650 33.67 12.73 6.70
CA MET A 650 34.60 13.00 5.59
C MET A 650 34.28 12.15 4.35
N ARG A 651 33.64 11.00 4.53
CA ARG A 651 33.07 10.17 3.46
C ARG A 651 31.57 10.42 3.20
N SER A 652 31.04 11.55 3.67
CA SER A 652 29.63 11.92 3.52
C SER A 652 29.44 13.16 2.63
N LEU A 653 28.51 13.04 1.69
CA LEU A 653 28.01 14.10 0.81
C LEU A 653 26.66 14.61 1.33
N ALA A 654 26.58 15.89 1.73
CA ALA A 654 25.32 16.52 2.11
C ALA A 654 24.70 17.30 0.93
N GLN A 655 23.39 17.10 0.69
CA GLN A 655 22.63 17.92 -0.27
C GLN A 655 22.10 19.20 0.39
N LEU A 656 22.19 20.31 -0.35
CA LEU A 656 21.62 21.60 0.02
C LEU A 656 20.58 22.01 -1.01
N HIS A 657 19.31 21.71 -0.74
CA HIS A 657 18.20 21.91 -1.69
C HIS A 657 17.42 23.23 -1.52
N ASP A 658 17.67 24.00 -0.44
CA ASP A 658 16.95 25.24 -0.09
C ASP A 658 17.92 26.38 0.30
N LEU A 659 17.45 27.63 0.16
CA LEU A 659 18.24 28.84 0.44
C LEU A 659 18.08 29.20 1.90
N GLY A 660 18.82 28.46 2.73
CA GLY A 660 18.91 28.75 4.15
C GLY A 660 19.75 29.98 4.45
N GLY A 661 19.48 30.62 5.59
CA GLY A 661 20.42 31.56 6.18
C GLY A 661 21.64 30.84 6.77
N ALA A 662 22.70 31.61 7.02
CA ALA A 662 23.98 31.11 7.53
C ALA A 662 23.85 30.52 8.96
N GLU A 663 22.88 31.01 9.74
CA GLU A 663 22.64 30.62 11.14
C GLU A 663 22.36 29.13 11.35
N LEU A 664 21.73 28.42 10.40
CA LEU A 664 21.50 26.98 10.56
C LEU A 664 22.79 26.13 10.47
N TYR A 665 23.83 26.65 9.82
CA TYR A 665 25.10 25.95 9.60
C TYR A 665 26.15 26.30 10.68
N ARG A 666 25.90 27.35 11.48
CA ARG A 666 26.70 27.70 12.65
C ARG A 666 26.42 26.75 13.82
N SER A 667 27.26 26.77 14.85
CA SER A 667 27.11 25.93 16.04
C SER A 667 25.72 26.11 16.69
N GLY A 668 25.09 25.00 17.08
CA GLY A 668 23.71 24.97 17.59
C GLY A 668 22.61 24.99 16.52
N GLY A 669 22.92 25.36 15.27
CA GLY A 669 21.96 25.31 14.16
C GLY A 669 21.66 23.86 13.71
N VAL A 670 20.44 23.62 13.20
CA VAL A 670 19.97 22.26 12.81
C VAL A 670 20.67 21.68 11.55
N ARG A 671 21.71 22.35 11.03
CA ARG A 671 22.58 21.90 9.95
C ARG A 671 24.06 22.05 10.29
N ALA A 672 24.43 22.28 11.56
CA ALA A 672 25.82 22.48 11.98
C ALA A 672 26.76 21.37 11.46
N ASP A 673 26.32 20.10 11.50
CA ASP A 673 27.10 18.95 11.00
C ASP A 673 27.41 18.97 9.50
N VAL A 674 26.76 19.81 8.69
CA VAL A 674 27.15 20.03 7.28
C VAL A 674 28.58 20.55 7.20
N THR A 675 29.07 21.31 8.20
CA THR A 675 30.48 21.73 8.24
C THR A 675 31.45 20.55 8.32
N ARG A 676 31.04 19.41 8.87
CA ARG A 676 31.88 18.20 9.00
C ARG A 676 31.91 17.37 7.71
N CYS A 677 31.02 17.63 6.75
CA CYS A 677 30.92 16.83 5.54
C CYS A 677 32.08 17.08 4.58
N GLY A 678 32.71 16.00 4.11
CA GLY A 678 33.75 16.07 3.08
C GLY A 678 33.20 16.42 1.70
N GLY A 679 31.94 16.06 1.43
CA GLY A 679 31.20 16.38 0.21
C GLY A 679 30.05 17.36 0.44
N LEU A 680 29.86 18.32 -0.47
CA LEU A 680 28.68 19.20 -0.53
C LEU A 680 28.12 19.28 -1.96
N MET A 681 26.82 19.03 -2.13
CA MET A 681 26.13 19.33 -3.38
C MET A 681 25.32 20.61 -3.21
N LEU A 682 25.73 21.64 -3.95
CA LEU A 682 25.01 22.91 -4.03
C LEU A 682 24.00 22.82 -5.18
N THR A 683 22.83 23.40 -4.99
CA THR A 683 21.85 23.54 -6.06
C THR A 683 21.67 24.99 -6.52
N HIS A 684 22.28 25.99 -5.86
CA HIS A 684 22.02 27.42 -6.10
C HIS A 684 23.28 28.29 -6.02
N PRO A 685 23.42 29.35 -6.85
CA PRO A 685 24.58 30.24 -6.81
C PRO A 685 24.83 30.84 -5.42
N ASP A 686 23.81 31.41 -4.78
CA ASP A 686 23.98 32.11 -3.50
C ASP A 686 24.36 31.20 -2.31
N GLN A 687 24.24 29.87 -2.44
CA GLN A 687 24.64 28.95 -1.37
C GLN A 687 26.14 29.05 -1.05
N GLN A 688 27.00 29.39 -2.03
CA GLN A 688 28.42 29.60 -1.78
C GLN A 688 28.65 30.76 -0.80
N ARG A 689 27.93 31.87 -0.99
CA ARG A 689 27.97 33.04 -0.09
C ARG A 689 27.43 32.70 1.31
N VAL A 690 26.27 32.04 1.39
CA VAL A 690 25.68 31.59 2.66
C VAL A 690 26.62 30.69 3.46
N LEU A 691 27.31 29.76 2.79
CA LEU A 691 28.25 28.84 3.42
C LEU A 691 29.51 29.58 3.90
N ALA A 692 30.03 30.54 3.13
CA ALA A 692 31.11 31.41 3.57
C ALA A 692 30.71 32.26 4.80
N GLU A 693 29.50 32.83 4.81
CA GLU A 693 28.91 33.56 5.96
C GLU A 693 28.69 32.66 7.20
N ALA A 694 28.70 31.34 7.03
CA ALA A 694 28.67 30.34 8.11
C ALA A 694 30.07 29.82 8.51
N GLY A 695 31.15 30.24 7.85
CA GLY A 695 32.51 29.75 8.07
C GLY A 695 32.83 28.42 7.37
N ILE A 696 32.01 27.97 6.42
CA ILE A 696 32.21 26.72 5.66
C ILE A 696 33.09 27.01 4.43
N ASP A 697 34.40 26.92 4.62
CA ASP A 697 35.41 27.03 3.57
C ASP A 697 35.28 25.92 2.50
N LEU A 698 34.69 26.26 1.35
CA LEU A 698 34.49 25.32 0.24
C LEU A 698 35.80 24.83 -0.40
N SER A 699 36.93 25.54 -0.25
CA SER A 699 38.21 25.13 -0.86
C SER A 699 38.77 23.84 -0.27
N ARG A 700 38.40 23.53 1.00
CA ARG A 700 38.86 22.33 1.73
C ARG A 700 37.96 21.10 1.53
N ARG A 701 36.89 21.23 0.75
CA ARG A 701 35.84 20.19 0.59
C ARG A 701 35.69 19.82 -0.89
N ARG A 702 35.18 18.62 -1.16
CA ARG A 702 34.70 18.27 -2.49
C ARG A 702 33.29 18.84 -2.64
N TRP A 703 33.07 19.63 -3.68
CA TRP A 703 31.74 20.17 -3.95
C TRP A 703 31.50 20.29 -5.45
N ARG A 704 30.22 20.26 -5.82
CA ARG A 704 29.72 20.55 -7.17
C ARG A 704 28.49 21.43 -7.02
N MET A 705 28.21 22.26 -8.02
CA MET A 705 26.94 22.95 -8.14
C MET A 705 26.17 22.35 -9.31
N GLN A 706 25.09 21.64 -9.00
CA GLN A 706 24.23 21.00 -9.98
C GLN A 706 22.77 21.11 -9.47
N PRO A 707 21.89 21.85 -10.16
CA PRO A 707 20.48 21.88 -9.83
C PRO A 707 19.87 20.48 -10.01
N VAL A 708 18.74 20.20 -9.34
CA VAL A 708 18.02 18.92 -9.51
C VAL A 708 17.62 18.67 -10.97
N GLY A 709 17.37 19.76 -11.71
CA GLY A 709 17.21 19.72 -13.16
C GLY A 709 15.86 19.19 -13.66
N TRP A 710 15.61 19.33 -14.96
CA TRP A 710 14.34 18.96 -15.58
C TRP A 710 14.12 17.44 -15.66
N GLY A 711 12.86 17.01 -15.58
CA GLY A 711 12.49 15.60 -15.61
C GLY A 711 12.44 14.99 -17.01
N ASP A 712 12.91 13.74 -17.14
CA ASP A 712 12.81 12.96 -18.37
C ASP A 712 11.34 12.68 -18.73
N GLY A 713 10.79 13.44 -19.69
CA GLY A 713 9.42 13.23 -20.19
C GLY A 713 8.51 14.47 -20.22
N ALA A 714 9.04 15.66 -20.50
CA ALA A 714 8.23 16.81 -20.90
C ALA A 714 7.92 16.77 -22.42
N PRO A 715 6.74 16.27 -22.87
CA PRO A 715 6.32 16.46 -24.26
C PRO A 715 6.06 17.95 -24.55
N LEU A 716 6.24 18.36 -25.81
CA LEU A 716 5.86 19.70 -26.28
C LEU A 716 4.33 19.81 -26.49
N SER A 717 3.55 19.51 -25.45
CA SER A 717 2.09 19.62 -25.46
C SER A 717 1.64 21.02 -25.05
N VAL A 718 1.27 21.87 -26.01
CA VAL A 718 0.61 23.15 -25.73
C VAL A 718 -0.81 22.95 -25.20
N ASN A 719 -1.28 23.84 -24.32
CA ASN A 719 -2.69 23.93 -23.96
C ASN A 719 -3.54 24.22 -25.22
N ARG A 720 -4.75 23.65 -25.31
CA ARG A 720 -5.72 23.93 -26.38
C ARG A 720 -7.03 24.55 -25.88
N ASP A 721 -7.19 24.74 -24.57
CA ASP A 721 -8.34 25.41 -23.98
C ASP A 721 -8.38 26.90 -24.36
N ALA A 722 -9.57 27.47 -24.53
CA ALA A 722 -9.75 28.91 -24.82
C ALA A 722 -9.20 29.81 -23.70
N VAL A 723 -9.25 29.36 -22.44
CA VAL A 723 -8.73 30.09 -21.27
C VAL A 723 -7.26 29.71 -21.02
N ALA A 724 -6.43 30.69 -20.62
CA ALA A 724 -5.02 30.47 -20.29
C ALA A 724 -4.85 29.79 -18.92
N ASN A 725 -3.96 28.79 -18.85
CA ASN A 725 -3.60 28.09 -17.62
C ASN A 725 -2.33 28.70 -17.01
N VAL A 726 -2.46 29.38 -15.87
CA VAL A 726 -1.33 29.93 -15.09
C VAL A 726 -1.08 29.04 -13.88
N GLY A 727 0.09 28.40 -13.83
CA GLY A 727 0.44 27.46 -12.77
C GLY A 727 1.28 28.05 -11.64
N TRP A 728 1.19 27.43 -10.47
CA TRP A 728 2.13 27.60 -9.36
C TRP A 728 2.43 26.22 -8.77
N VAL A 729 3.68 25.95 -8.40
CA VAL A 729 4.13 24.60 -8.04
C VAL A 729 4.95 24.60 -6.76
N GLY A 730 4.51 23.85 -5.74
CA GLY A 730 5.20 23.74 -4.46
C GLY A 730 4.32 23.28 -3.29
N ARG A 731 4.66 23.77 -2.09
CA ARG A 731 3.92 23.52 -0.83
C ARG A 731 4.12 24.70 0.15
N PRO A 732 3.12 25.05 0.98
CA PRO A 732 3.29 26.03 2.05
C PRO A 732 3.98 25.42 3.27
N GLY A 733 4.84 26.19 3.95
CA GLY A 733 5.46 25.76 5.21
C GLY A 733 6.45 26.75 5.81
N LYS A 734 6.60 26.69 7.15
CA LYS A 734 7.72 27.30 7.87
C LYS A 734 8.94 26.38 7.88
N TRP A 735 10.12 26.96 8.04
CA TRP A 735 11.41 26.27 7.90
C TRP A 735 11.95 25.65 9.20
N SER A 736 11.53 26.18 10.36
CA SER A 736 11.83 25.67 11.71
C SER A 736 10.55 25.66 12.56
N PRO A 737 10.40 24.77 13.56
CA PRO A 737 9.37 24.90 14.60
C PRO A 737 9.40 26.26 15.29
N ASP A 738 10.60 26.81 15.49
CA ASP A 738 10.87 28.05 16.23
C ASP A 738 10.86 29.30 15.33
N ALA A 739 10.44 29.17 14.06
CA ALA A 739 10.40 30.29 13.12
C ALA A 739 9.27 31.27 13.48
N THR A 740 9.60 32.33 14.20
CA THR A 740 8.66 33.35 14.71
C THR A 740 8.07 34.26 13.63
N SER A 741 8.63 34.32 12.41
CA SER A 741 8.18 35.24 11.36
C SER A 741 6.74 34.97 10.88
N VAL A 742 6.08 36.03 10.42
CA VAL A 742 4.70 35.98 9.84
C VAL A 742 4.73 35.66 8.33
N SER A 743 5.91 35.74 7.70
CA SER A 743 6.13 35.52 6.27
C SER A 743 5.95 34.05 5.83
N ASP A 744 5.37 33.87 4.64
CA ASP A 744 5.36 32.60 3.91
C ASP A 744 6.57 32.54 2.96
N PRO A 745 7.62 31.75 3.26
CA PRO A 745 8.82 31.68 2.41
C PRO A 745 8.57 30.96 1.07
N SER A 746 7.45 30.23 0.94
CA SER A 746 7.09 29.55 -0.32
C SER A 746 6.55 30.51 -1.40
N GLY A 747 6.14 31.73 -1.02
CA GLY A 747 5.55 32.70 -1.94
C GLY A 747 4.11 32.39 -2.37
N LEU A 748 3.46 31.37 -1.81
CA LEU A 748 2.08 31.01 -2.17
C LEU A 748 1.10 32.15 -1.86
N ILE A 749 1.29 32.85 -0.73
CA ILE A 749 0.46 34.01 -0.37
C ILE A 749 0.61 35.15 -1.40
N GLU A 750 1.84 35.45 -1.83
CA GLU A 750 2.13 36.48 -2.83
C GLU A 750 1.55 36.12 -4.20
N PHE A 751 1.64 34.86 -4.61
CA PHE A 751 1.01 34.38 -5.84
C PHE A 751 -0.52 34.51 -5.79
N VAL A 752 -1.16 34.10 -4.69
CA VAL A 752 -2.62 34.25 -4.52
C VAL A 752 -3.03 35.73 -4.51
N ALA A 753 -2.20 36.63 -3.97
CA ALA A 753 -2.43 38.07 -4.02
C ALA A 753 -2.26 38.63 -5.45
N ALA A 754 -1.21 38.25 -6.18
CA ALA A 754 -0.96 38.69 -7.55
C ALA A 754 -2.08 38.26 -8.51
N VAL A 755 -2.55 37.02 -8.41
CA VAL A 755 -3.65 36.50 -9.24
C VAL A 755 -4.98 37.19 -8.94
N LYS A 756 -5.21 37.69 -7.72
CA LYS A 756 -6.40 38.52 -7.39
C LYS A 756 -6.33 39.94 -7.96
N LEU A 757 -5.15 40.40 -8.37
CA LEU A 757 -4.94 41.72 -8.99
C LEU A 757 -4.86 41.66 -10.53
N ALA A 758 -4.58 40.48 -11.10
CA ALA A 758 -4.61 40.22 -12.53
C ALA A 758 -6.04 40.42 -13.09
N ARG A 759 -6.12 41.06 -14.26
CA ARG A 759 -7.37 41.55 -14.86
C ARG A 759 -7.87 40.67 -16.01
N ARG A 760 -7.02 39.80 -16.57
CA ARG A 760 -7.40 38.91 -17.68
C ARG A 760 -8.05 37.61 -17.19
N PRO A 761 -9.07 37.08 -17.88
CA PRO A 761 -9.63 35.75 -17.62
C PRO A 761 -8.56 34.66 -17.74
N LEU A 762 -8.33 33.93 -16.64
CA LEU A 762 -7.37 32.84 -16.54
C LEU A 762 -7.91 31.70 -15.65
N ARG A 763 -7.30 30.52 -15.79
CA ARG A 763 -7.44 29.40 -14.85
C ARG A 763 -6.14 29.24 -14.08
N VAL A 764 -6.23 29.18 -12.75
CA VAL A 764 -5.09 28.80 -11.90
C VAL A 764 -4.91 27.28 -11.89
N VAL A 765 -3.67 26.81 -11.94
CA VAL A 765 -3.34 25.39 -11.77
C VAL A 765 -2.38 25.23 -10.59
N LEU A 766 -2.91 24.75 -9.46
CA LEU A 766 -2.14 24.53 -8.24
C LEU A 766 -1.50 23.12 -8.22
N ILE A 767 -0.20 23.15 -8.44
CA ILE A 767 0.88 22.16 -8.38
C ILE A 767 1.38 21.68 -7.01
N GLY A 768 1.02 20.52 -6.44
CA GLY A 768 1.77 20.00 -5.27
C GLY A 768 0.98 19.56 -4.05
N GLU A 769 1.27 20.08 -2.85
CA GLU A 769 0.68 19.60 -1.59
C GLU A 769 0.19 20.71 -0.64
N ARG A 770 -0.87 20.38 0.13
CA ARG A 770 -1.51 21.25 1.14
C ARG A 770 -2.12 22.56 0.57
N LEU A 771 -2.33 22.61 -0.74
CA LEU A 771 -2.82 23.79 -1.47
C LEU A 771 -4.35 23.96 -1.39
N ASP A 772 -5.06 23.06 -0.69
CA ASP A 772 -6.51 23.08 -0.50
C ASP A 772 -7.03 24.38 0.16
N ALA A 773 -6.18 25.11 0.89
CA ALA A 773 -6.50 26.45 1.42
C ALA A 773 -6.57 27.48 0.28
N ALA A 774 -5.45 27.71 -0.42
CA ALA A 774 -5.35 28.61 -1.56
C ALA A 774 -6.36 28.28 -2.67
N ALA A 775 -6.57 26.99 -2.97
CA ALA A 775 -7.56 26.54 -3.95
C ALA A 775 -9.01 26.92 -3.59
N ARG A 776 -9.36 26.97 -2.30
CA ARG A 776 -10.67 27.45 -1.83
C ARG A 776 -10.73 28.97 -1.76
N GLU A 777 -9.61 29.63 -1.48
CA GLU A 777 -9.52 31.09 -1.42
C GLU A 777 -9.69 31.74 -2.80
N LEU A 778 -8.97 31.25 -3.81
CA LEU A 778 -9.12 31.68 -5.20
C LEU A 778 -10.57 31.49 -5.70
N LYS A 779 -11.18 30.35 -5.40
CA LYS A 779 -12.59 30.07 -5.78
C LYS A 779 -13.60 30.96 -5.08
N ARG A 780 -13.35 31.38 -3.83
CA ARG A 780 -14.18 32.40 -3.16
C ARG A 780 -14.04 33.78 -3.78
N ALA A 781 -12.87 34.09 -4.36
CA ALA A 781 -12.64 35.29 -5.15
C ALA A 781 -13.13 35.18 -6.61
N GLY A 782 -13.89 34.13 -6.97
CA GLY A 782 -14.44 33.93 -8.31
C GLY A 782 -13.48 33.38 -9.36
N ILE A 783 -12.24 33.05 -8.98
CA ILE A 783 -11.18 32.63 -9.91
C ILE A 783 -11.25 31.11 -10.14
N ASP A 784 -11.30 30.66 -11.40
CA ASP A 784 -11.24 29.22 -11.72
C ASP A 784 -9.87 28.65 -11.32
N CYS A 785 -9.90 27.49 -10.67
CA CYS A 785 -8.73 26.91 -10.05
C CYS A 785 -8.78 25.37 -10.08
N ALA A 786 -7.86 24.77 -10.83
CA ALA A 786 -7.55 23.36 -10.77
C ALA A 786 -6.54 23.09 -9.64
N LEU A 787 -6.71 21.98 -8.93
CA LEU A 787 -5.76 21.49 -7.92
C LEU A 787 -5.28 20.10 -8.36
N TRP A 788 -3.98 19.97 -8.64
CA TRP A 788 -3.32 18.74 -9.06
C TRP A 788 -2.40 18.25 -7.93
N PRO A 789 -2.92 17.50 -6.96
CA PRO A 789 -2.17 17.12 -5.78
C PRO A 789 -1.17 16.00 -6.10
N VAL A 790 0.13 16.25 -5.93
CA VAL A 790 1.18 15.24 -6.20
C VAL A 790 1.13 14.04 -5.26
N SER A 791 0.40 14.13 -4.15
CA SER A 791 0.06 12.96 -3.33
C SER A 791 -0.83 11.94 -4.04
N ARG A 792 -1.46 12.28 -5.18
CA ARG A 792 -2.35 11.39 -5.96
C ARG A 792 -1.78 10.98 -7.31
N HIS A 793 -0.58 11.43 -7.69
CA HIS A 793 0.00 11.24 -9.02
C HIS A 793 1.54 11.10 -8.95
N PRO A 794 2.19 10.29 -9.80
CA PRO A 794 3.65 10.12 -9.78
C PRO A 794 4.40 11.43 -10.06
N LEU A 795 5.48 11.68 -9.31
CA LEU A 795 6.24 12.93 -9.41
C LEU A 795 6.73 13.25 -10.82
N ALA A 796 7.19 12.23 -11.55
CA ALA A 796 7.67 12.33 -12.93
C ALA A 796 6.66 12.99 -13.91
N ARG A 797 5.37 13.07 -13.56
CA ARG A 797 4.35 13.76 -14.38
C ARG A 797 4.33 15.28 -14.22
N CYS A 798 5.03 15.88 -13.26
CA CYS A 798 4.97 17.36 -13.14
C CYS A 798 5.64 18.06 -14.32
N ALA A 799 6.67 17.47 -14.94
CA ALA A 799 7.27 17.98 -16.17
C ALA A 799 6.25 18.04 -17.32
N GLU A 800 5.47 16.95 -17.51
CA GLU A 800 4.34 16.89 -18.45
C GLU A 800 3.23 17.90 -18.12
N TRP A 801 2.97 18.14 -16.83
CA TRP A 801 1.95 19.08 -16.37
C TRP A 801 2.36 20.54 -16.53
N ILE A 802 3.59 20.88 -16.18
CA ILE A 802 4.19 22.21 -16.36
C ILE A 802 4.24 22.52 -17.85
N ALA A 803 4.63 21.55 -18.69
CA ALA A 803 4.59 21.69 -20.14
C ALA A 803 3.18 22.00 -20.69
N ARG A 804 2.08 21.65 -19.99
CA ARG A 804 0.69 21.98 -20.39
C ARG A 804 0.21 23.36 -19.92
N LEU A 805 1.02 24.12 -19.20
CA LEU A 805 0.69 25.48 -18.78
C LEU A 805 0.90 26.48 -19.93
N ASP A 806 0.22 27.62 -19.84
CA ASP A 806 0.51 28.80 -20.68
C ASP A 806 1.51 29.74 -19.98
N ALA A 807 1.61 29.69 -18.65
CA ALA A 807 2.65 30.34 -17.84
C ALA A 807 2.85 29.63 -16.49
N VAL A 808 4.01 29.77 -15.85
CA VAL A 808 4.23 29.33 -14.46
C VAL A 808 4.83 30.44 -13.60
N VAL A 809 4.37 30.57 -12.36
CA VAL A 809 4.96 31.44 -11.34
C VAL A 809 5.89 30.64 -10.44
N VAL A 810 7.12 31.11 -10.28
CA VAL A 810 8.17 30.48 -9.47
C VAL A 810 8.75 31.55 -8.53
N ASN A 811 8.07 31.78 -7.40
CA ASN A 811 8.36 32.91 -6.49
C ASN A 811 8.75 32.55 -5.06
N GLY A 812 9.11 31.28 -4.79
CA GLY A 812 9.66 30.88 -3.49
C GLY A 812 11.02 31.54 -3.25
N ARG A 813 11.12 32.39 -2.21
CA ARG A 813 12.39 33.07 -1.86
C ARG A 813 13.43 32.16 -1.20
N THR A 814 13.04 30.94 -0.82
CA THR A 814 13.92 29.97 -0.14
C THR A 814 14.13 28.65 -0.88
N ASP A 815 13.71 28.53 -2.16
CA ASP A 815 13.96 27.32 -2.94
C ASP A 815 15.27 27.47 -3.74
N CYS A 816 16.24 26.58 -3.52
CA CYS A 816 17.57 26.70 -4.15
C CYS A 816 17.66 26.04 -5.52
N SER A 817 16.70 25.21 -5.87
CA SER A 817 16.48 24.83 -7.26
C SER A 817 15.03 24.48 -7.37
N PRO A 818 14.16 25.50 -7.60
CA PRO A 818 12.78 25.24 -7.90
C PRO A 818 12.77 24.46 -9.21
N TRP A 819 12.73 23.14 -9.10
CA TRP A 819 12.67 22.19 -10.20
C TRP A 819 11.62 22.59 -11.28
N PRO A 820 10.46 23.18 -10.92
CA PRO A 820 9.53 23.77 -11.87
C PRO A 820 10.11 24.83 -12.83
N LEU A 821 11.16 25.58 -12.45
CA LEU A 821 11.89 26.50 -13.34
C LEU A 821 12.53 25.71 -14.49
N PHE A 822 13.26 24.64 -14.18
CA PHE A 822 13.97 23.87 -15.19
C PHE A 822 13.01 23.07 -16.07
N ASP A 823 11.96 22.46 -15.50
CA ASP A 823 10.89 21.82 -16.28
C ASP A 823 10.22 22.83 -17.24
N ALA A 824 9.95 24.06 -16.79
CA ALA A 824 9.32 25.10 -17.62
C ALA A 824 10.24 25.60 -18.73
N LEU A 825 11.50 25.94 -18.41
CA LEU A 825 12.52 26.33 -19.40
C LEU A 825 12.70 25.23 -20.45
N ARG A 826 12.86 23.97 -20.01
CA ARG A 826 13.03 22.79 -20.87
C ARG A 826 11.82 22.54 -21.77
N ALA A 827 10.63 22.89 -21.32
CA ALA A 827 9.39 22.79 -22.07
C ALA A 827 9.07 24.03 -22.93
N GLY A 828 9.81 25.14 -22.77
CA GLY A 828 9.53 26.43 -23.41
C GLY A 828 8.30 27.16 -22.87
N VAL A 829 7.97 26.98 -21.59
CA VAL A 829 6.84 27.65 -20.91
C VAL A 829 7.34 28.91 -20.20
N PRO A 830 6.73 30.09 -20.41
CA PRO A 830 7.21 31.33 -19.80
C PRO A 830 7.10 31.32 -18.28
N VAL A 831 8.18 31.77 -17.63
CA VAL A 831 8.31 31.79 -16.17
C VAL A 831 8.20 33.23 -15.64
N ILE A 832 7.43 33.42 -14.57
CA ILE A 832 7.33 34.70 -13.84
C ILE A 832 7.94 34.48 -12.46
N ALA A 833 9.02 35.22 -12.13
CA ALA A 833 9.80 34.96 -10.93
C ALA A 833 10.50 36.22 -10.39
N PRO A 834 10.79 36.31 -9.07
CA PRO A 834 11.67 37.33 -8.52
C PRO A 834 13.12 37.07 -8.89
N ARG A 835 13.97 38.08 -8.72
CA ARG A 835 15.41 38.08 -9.03
C ARG A 835 16.21 37.30 -7.98
N VAL A 836 16.04 35.98 -7.93
CA VAL A 836 16.61 35.07 -6.92
C VAL A 836 17.24 33.86 -7.60
N GLY A 837 18.49 33.56 -7.26
CA GLY A 837 19.14 32.33 -7.70
C GLY A 837 19.41 32.25 -9.20
N TRP A 838 18.85 31.22 -9.83
CA TRP A 838 19.00 30.96 -11.26
C TRP A 838 18.13 31.87 -12.14
N THR A 839 17.04 32.44 -11.61
CA THR A 839 16.06 33.19 -12.42
C THR A 839 16.67 34.39 -13.17
N PRO A 840 17.66 35.16 -12.67
CA PRO A 840 18.23 36.27 -13.42
C PRO A 840 18.99 35.81 -14.66
N GLN A 841 19.74 34.70 -14.56
CA GLN A 841 20.48 34.13 -15.69
C GLN A 841 19.57 33.67 -16.83
N TRP A 842 18.38 33.15 -16.49
CA TRP A 842 17.47 32.55 -17.47
C TRP A 842 16.36 33.49 -17.97
N LEU A 843 16.07 34.60 -17.28
CA LEU A 843 14.92 35.47 -17.58
C LEU A 843 15.26 36.95 -17.83
N ALA A 844 16.51 37.40 -17.69
CA ALA A 844 16.88 38.81 -17.85
C ALA A 844 16.71 39.36 -19.29
N ASP A 845 16.68 38.49 -20.30
CA ASP A 845 16.39 38.83 -21.69
C ASP A 845 14.91 39.13 -21.97
N GLY A 846 13.98 38.68 -21.11
CA GLY A 846 12.55 38.74 -21.36
C GLY A 846 12.04 37.80 -22.47
N GLU A 847 12.90 37.01 -23.10
CA GLU A 847 12.55 36.01 -24.13
C GLU A 847 11.97 34.73 -23.53
N ARG A 848 12.36 34.42 -22.29
CA ARG A 848 12.02 33.18 -21.57
C ARG A 848 11.03 33.38 -20.40
N GLY A 849 10.68 34.64 -20.10
CA GLY A 849 9.71 34.97 -19.06
C GLY A 849 9.76 36.43 -18.60
N ARG A 850 9.51 36.66 -17.31
CA ARG A 850 9.54 37.98 -16.66
C ARG A 850 10.19 37.90 -15.28
N LEU A 851 11.08 38.84 -14.99
CA LEU A 851 11.54 39.13 -13.63
C LEU A 851 10.59 40.15 -12.99
N VAL A 852 10.19 39.92 -11.73
CA VAL A 852 9.22 40.77 -11.01
C VAL A 852 9.65 41.02 -9.57
N ASP A 853 9.67 42.27 -9.14
CA ASP A 853 10.22 42.62 -7.82
C ASP A 853 9.14 42.61 -6.69
N ASP A 854 7.85 42.75 -7.03
CA ASP A 854 6.72 42.69 -6.08
C ASP A 854 5.44 42.01 -6.64
N VAL A 855 4.37 42.00 -5.82
CA VAL A 855 3.06 41.39 -6.11
C VAL A 855 2.29 42.09 -7.23
N ALA A 856 2.43 43.42 -7.39
CA ALA A 856 1.77 44.18 -8.46
C ALA A 856 2.50 43.99 -9.79
N ALA A 857 3.83 43.99 -9.78
CA ALA A 857 4.65 43.61 -10.93
C ALA A 857 4.37 42.16 -11.36
N MET A 858 4.17 41.24 -10.41
CA MET A 858 3.75 39.86 -10.69
C MET A 858 2.36 39.79 -11.33
N ALA A 859 1.38 40.57 -10.86
CA ALA A 859 0.06 40.65 -11.46
C ALA A 859 0.11 41.19 -12.90
N GLN A 860 0.88 42.25 -13.14
CA GLN A 860 1.11 42.81 -14.48
C GLN A 860 1.78 41.78 -15.40
N ALA A 861 2.83 41.08 -14.94
CA ALA A 861 3.51 40.05 -15.73
C ALA A 861 2.57 38.89 -16.09
N ILE A 862 1.62 38.52 -15.21
CA ILE A 862 0.57 37.55 -15.51
C ILE A 862 -0.34 38.06 -16.64
N ASP A 863 -0.83 39.30 -16.56
CA ASP A 863 -1.67 39.92 -17.60
C ASP A 863 -0.92 40.14 -18.93
N GLU A 864 0.39 40.40 -18.91
CA GLU A 864 1.24 40.47 -20.10
C GLU A 864 1.39 39.10 -20.78
N VAL A 865 1.78 38.07 -20.03
CA VAL A 865 2.03 36.73 -20.59
C VAL A 865 0.73 36.09 -21.06
N VAL A 866 -0.37 36.22 -20.31
CA VAL A 866 -1.71 35.79 -20.74
C VAL A 866 -2.20 36.62 -21.96
N GLY A 867 -1.85 37.90 -22.03
CA GLY A 867 -2.17 38.75 -23.20
C GLY A 867 -1.38 38.40 -24.46
N GLN A 868 -0.15 37.89 -24.32
CA GLN A 868 0.75 37.52 -25.42
C GLN A 868 0.78 36.00 -25.69
N ARG A 869 -0.21 35.26 -25.19
CA ARG A 869 -0.27 33.79 -25.16
C ARG A 869 0.20 33.10 -26.44
N ASP A 870 -0.32 33.52 -27.60
CA ASP A 870 -0.02 32.86 -28.87
C ASP A 870 1.36 33.23 -29.44
N ALA A 871 1.89 34.42 -29.13
CA ALA A 871 3.30 34.75 -29.42
C ALA A 871 4.26 33.92 -28.56
N TRP A 872 3.93 33.66 -27.29
CA TRP A 872 4.67 32.73 -26.43
C TRP A 872 4.65 31.30 -26.96
N ARG A 873 3.50 30.83 -27.47
CA ARG A 873 3.37 29.51 -28.10
C ARG A 873 4.15 29.38 -29.40
N GLN A 874 4.19 30.43 -30.22
CA GLN A 874 4.98 30.44 -31.45
C GLN A 874 6.48 30.39 -31.15
N ARG A 875 6.97 31.24 -30.22
CA ARG A 875 8.37 31.17 -29.73
C ARG A 875 8.70 29.78 -29.20
N ARG A 876 7.82 29.19 -28.38
CA ARG A 876 7.96 27.83 -27.82
C ARG A 876 8.10 26.73 -28.90
N GLN A 877 7.51 26.89 -30.08
CA GLN A 877 7.67 25.95 -31.19
C GLN A 877 9.00 26.10 -31.95
N GLN A 878 9.66 27.27 -31.82
CA GLN A 878 10.88 27.64 -32.51
C GLN A 878 12.13 27.55 -31.62
N MET A 879 11.96 27.66 -30.30
CA MET A 879 13.04 27.54 -29.33
C MET A 879 13.59 26.10 -29.24
N PRO A 880 14.93 25.91 -29.32
CA PRO A 880 15.54 24.61 -29.04
C PRO A 880 15.44 24.27 -27.54
N PRO A 881 15.56 22.98 -27.17
CA PRO A 881 15.62 22.54 -25.77
C PRO A 881 16.60 23.38 -24.93
N GLN A 882 16.07 24.10 -23.94
CA GLN A 882 16.87 24.89 -23.00
C GLN A 882 17.50 24.00 -21.93
N CYS A 883 18.59 24.50 -21.35
CA CYS A 883 19.35 23.92 -20.22
C CYS A 883 19.58 22.38 -20.27
N PRO A 884 20.05 21.80 -21.39
CA PRO A 884 20.33 20.35 -21.48
C PRO A 884 21.31 19.83 -20.41
N GLU A 885 22.24 20.67 -19.96
CA GLU A 885 23.19 20.42 -18.87
C GLU A 885 22.54 20.29 -17.48
N PHE A 886 21.30 20.80 -17.33
CA PHE A 886 20.51 20.75 -16.11
C PHE A 886 19.32 19.78 -16.25
N GLY A 887 19.54 18.60 -16.84
CA GLY A 887 18.60 17.47 -16.76
C GLY A 887 18.77 16.66 -15.48
N MET A 888 17.70 16.00 -15.02
CA MET A 888 17.72 15.15 -13.81
C MET A 888 18.79 14.06 -13.88
N ARG A 889 19.08 13.50 -15.05
CA ARG A 889 20.18 12.55 -15.25
C ARG A 889 21.54 13.13 -14.84
N ALA A 890 21.85 14.37 -15.22
CA ALA A 890 23.09 15.04 -14.87
C ALA A 890 23.19 15.30 -13.35
N TRP A 891 22.08 15.58 -12.67
CA TRP A 891 22.04 15.67 -11.21
C TRP A 891 22.32 14.32 -10.52
N LEU A 892 21.72 13.23 -11.01
CA LEU A 892 21.92 11.88 -10.50
C LEU A 892 23.39 11.43 -10.66
N ASP A 893 23.98 11.67 -11.85
CA ASP A 893 25.37 11.32 -12.13
C ASP A 893 26.35 12.19 -11.32
N ALA A 894 26.16 13.51 -11.25
CA ALA A 894 27.01 14.40 -10.46
C ALA A 894 27.03 14.04 -8.97
N ASN A 895 25.89 13.57 -8.44
CA ASN A 895 25.78 13.06 -7.07
C ASN A 895 26.61 11.79 -6.85
N LEU A 896 26.47 10.82 -7.74
CA LEU A 896 27.08 9.50 -7.60
C LEU A 896 28.60 9.55 -7.84
N CYS A 897 29.06 10.31 -8.82
CA CYS A 897 30.49 10.56 -9.03
C CYS A 897 31.13 11.29 -7.83
N LEU A 898 30.49 12.34 -7.30
CA LEU A 898 31.02 13.07 -6.15
C LEU A 898 31.09 12.20 -4.88
N ALA A 899 30.21 11.21 -4.73
CA ALA A 899 30.28 10.24 -3.64
C ALA A 899 31.32 9.12 -3.88
N ALA A 900 31.61 8.77 -5.13
CA ALA A 900 32.71 7.86 -5.48
C ALA A 900 34.07 8.47 -5.14
N GLU A 901 34.30 9.74 -5.52
CA GLU A 901 35.52 10.50 -5.19
C GLU A 901 35.85 10.47 -3.68
N LEU A 902 34.83 10.49 -2.82
CA LEU A 902 34.98 10.44 -1.35
C LEU A 902 35.33 9.03 -0.83
N ALA A 903 34.90 7.97 -1.52
CA ALA A 903 35.23 6.59 -1.19
C ALA A 903 36.65 6.23 -1.66
N GLU A 904 37.00 6.61 -2.89
CA GLU A 904 38.33 6.36 -3.51
C GLU A 904 39.47 6.97 -2.70
N ARG A 905 39.32 8.23 -2.25
CA ARG A 905 40.39 8.94 -1.54
C ARG A 905 40.86 8.23 -0.27
N GLN A 906 39.96 7.55 0.46
CA GLN A 906 40.37 6.78 1.64
C GLN A 906 41.12 5.49 1.27
N ALA A 907 40.94 4.92 0.08
CA ALA A 907 41.76 3.80 -0.39
C ALA A 907 43.20 4.26 -0.66
N GLU A 908 43.37 5.43 -1.29
CA GLU A 908 44.69 6.05 -1.51
C GLU A 908 45.36 6.43 -0.19
N ASP A 909 44.65 7.13 0.71
CA ASP A 909 45.19 7.54 2.01
C ASP A 909 45.56 6.33 2.89
N LYS A 910 44.79 5.23 2.83
CA LYS A 910 45.14 3.97 3.51
C LYS A 910 46.37 3.31 2.88
N GLN A 911 46.50 3.31 1.56
CA GLN A 911 47.70 2.77 0.89
C GLN A 911 48.95 3.59 1.25
N ARG A 912 48.84 4.91 1.35
CA ARG A 912 49.92 5.82 1.81
C ARG A 912 50.21 5.80 3.32
N ALA A 913 49.42 5.07 4.10
CA ALA A 913 49.64 4.84 5.54
C ALA A 913 50.01 3.38 5.86
N VAL A 914 50.17 2.54 4.83
CA VAL A 914 50.57 1.13 4.90
C VAL A 914 51.87 0.89 4.10
N ALA A 915 52.19 1.78 3.15
CA ALA A 915 53.51 1.96 2.55
C ALA A 915 54.31 3.05 3.30
#